data_AF-A0A9R0TGX4-F1
#
_entry.id   AF-A0A9R0TGX4-F1
#
_cell.length_a   1.000
_cell.length_b   1.000
_cell.length_c   1.000
_cell.angle_alpha   90.00
_cell.angle_beta   90.00
_cell.angle_gamma   90.00
#
_symmetry.space_group_name_H-M   'P 1'
#
loop_
_entity.id
_entity.type
_entity.pdbx_description
1 polymer ?
#
loop_
_entity_poly.entity_id
_entity_poly.type
_entity_poly.pdbx_seq_one_letter_code
_entity_poly.pdbx_strand_id
1 'polypeptide(L)'
;MALVKAAASWRSWITHDTTSVKVQAFTASSGVPCEDSRQSFPVMLRVTAEGEAAGSKPPRHVGADIVAVLDISGSMLGDKLERMKEAITNVIDKLGTNDRLSIVSFESNVYRLTELTYMSEQGRRAARDKINELFTKGGTNMGPALHEGAQILRGRPAEEMSSRVGCIVFLSDGLDSGIFEATISPDFPAHTFGLGKDHDPMAMKHIADKTSGTYSYVNKDTKRINYAFQLFIAGVTSVSVTSVEITLGTPYGILISSIESGGYSNKMSSDGRSGTIHIDNMYAGDRKNFIVFLELPATKQEGKQKVLTVGGHYQGLSVASKKLTGTDVSVMRPLKKFSDRLVNDPDVAEEVARTKLLKDIGKLFQQQPSNLSGGMPNIYNSFVVSPEGLQAPKTLKSFKGDYNKMMMGIGDPKMHKILGLPYILSWLSSHSWQRATTMDDPCDTPFITPGQKVVQDASTSVAVGGGSGATTTGSGGTTAATSRWEKIIARAKRNPCSCLLPSVAVTLAVASLFLAMLYSTLEGSPNPAMKLGPLQYPMLTESNYAAWAIKMEAYMRAQGVWDAVGAKDHPKVSARKNQMALAAIYQAIPEGTLFLLSQKKTAKSAWEALKTMHIGDQRLRDAKLQTLKLEFEALRMKETDSIDDFAIRLTTVVNKIHTLGERIEEPYTVKKFLRAVPNKHIQIASTIEQFGDLNTMTLQEVIGRLKVHEERLGRLGATEKENELLTHAEWIAREEADQFSHDATKVYASVAKILLHDAKKENELLMHAEWKAREVVDQLNHDAPKVYASVAKILLGRSGGGYGGDTYRVSASIAKILDTLLTSAARKEREVKSLIAEAHGDNEVTLRLR
;
A
#
# COMPACT_ATOMS: atom_id res chain seq x y z
N MET A 1 22.24 -50.95 38.58
CA MET A 1 21.18 -51.09 37.56
C MET A 1 20.25 -49.87 37.47
N ALA A 2 19.71 -49.34 38.58
CA ALA A 2 18.89 -48.11 38.55
C ALA A 2 19.64 -46.87 38.02
N LEU A 3 20.91 -46.68 38.40
CA LEU A 3 21.78 -45.62 37.86
C LEU A 3 22.10 -45.79 36.36
N VAL A 4 22.15 -47.02 35.84
CA VAL A 4 22.36 -47.29 34.41
C VAL A 4 21.08 -47.04 33.61
N LYS A 5 19.91 -47.38 34.17
CA LYS A 5 18.60 -47.00 33.61
C LYS A 5 18.36 -45.48 33.67
N ALA A 6 18.80 -44.82 34.74
CA ALA A 6 18.74 -43.37 34.88
C ALA A 6 19.71 -42.67 33.92
N ALA A 7 20.92 -43.19 33.71
CA ALA A 7 21.88 -42.68 32.73
C ALA A 7 21.45 -42.97 31.27
N ALA A 8 20.77 -44.09 31.00
CA ALA A 8 20.15 -44.37 29.70
C ALA A 8 18.92 -43.47 29.46
N SER A 9 18.12 -43.20 30.49
CA SER A 9 17.03 -42.23 30.47
C SER A 9 17.56 -40.82 30.26
N TRP A 10 18.61 -40.39 30.96
CA TRP A 10 19.26 -39.08 30.78
C TRP A 10 19.95 -38.94 29.41
N ARG A 11 20.62 -39.98 28.91
CA ARG A 11 21.13 -39.99 27.53
C ARG A 11 19.98 -39.90 26.52
N SER A 12 18.86 -40.59 26.74
CA SER A 12 17.67 -40.46 25.87
C SER A 12 17.06 -39.06 25.93
N TRP A 13 17.07 -38.39 27.09
CA TRP A 13 16.60 -37.01 27.27
C TRP A 13 17.54 -35.97 26.62
N ILE A 14 18.84 -36.25 26.54
CA ILE A 14 19.83 -35.40 25.85
C ILE A 14 19.80 -35.61 24.32
N THR A 15 19.20 -36.72 23.84
CA THR A 15 19.08 -37.07 22.42
C THR A 15 17.66 -37.00 21.87
N HIS A 16 16.74 -36.24 22.47
CA HIS A 16 15.46 -35.98 21.81
C HIS A 16 15.73 -35.08 20.60
N ASP A 17 15.87 -35.72 19.44
CA ASP A 17 15.72 -35.08 18.15
C ASP A 17 14.23 -34.71 18.03
N THR A 18 13.88 -33.55 18.60
CA THR A 18 12.52 -32.98 18.68
C THR A 18 11.97 -32.60 17.30
N THR A 19 12.80 -32.70 16.25
CA THR A 19 12.40 -32.42 14.89
C THR A 19 11.65 -33.61 14.29
N SER A 20 10.43 -33.34 13.85
CA SER A 20 9.46 -34.31 13.36
C SER A 20 8.84 -33.79 12.06
N VAL A 21 8.57 -34.66 11.11
CA VAL A 21 7.78 -34.31 9.92
C VAL A 21 6.36 -34.80 10.10
N LYS A 22 5.42 -33.88 9.97
CA LYS A 22 3.99 -34.17 9.99
C LYS A 22 3.41 -34.07 8.58
N VAL A 23 2.67 -35.11 8.19
CA VAL A 23 1.94 -35.13 6.91
C VAL A 23 0.44 -35.18 7.18
N GLN A 24 -0.27 -34.17 6.68
CA GLN A 24 -1.72 -34.07 6.73
C GLN A 24 -2.28 -34.12 5.31
N ALA A 25 -3.46 -34.69 5.14
CA ALA A 25 -4.12 -34.79 3.85
C ALA A 25 -5.55 -34.27 3.93
N PHE A 26 -5.96 -33.51 2.91
CA PHE A 26 -7.24 -32.83 2.83
C PHE A 26 -7.88 -33.11 1.47
N THR A 27 -9.17 -33.43 1.46
CA THR A 27 -9.91 -33.74 0.24
C THR A 27 -10.67 -32.50 -0.24
N ALA A 28 -10.77 -32.30 -1.55
CA ALA A 28 -11.44 -31.11 -2.10
C ALA A 28 -12.90 -30.94 -1.67
N SER A 29 -13.57 -32.06 -1.38
CA SER A 29 -14.91 -32.08 -0.80
C SER A 29 -14.99 -33.12 0.31
N SER A 30 -15.90 -32.92 1.26
CA SER A 30 -16.20 -33.86 2.34
C SER A 30 -16.78 -35.19 1.83
N GLY A 31 -17.27 -35.22 0.59
CA GLY A 31 -17.79 -36.41 -0.06
C GLY A 31 -17.95 -36.27 -1.57
N VAL A 32 -18.16 -37.41 -2.24
CA VAL A 32 -18.48 -37.50 -3.66
C VAL A 32 -19.64 -38.48 -3.79
N PRO A 33 -20.77 -38.11 -4.44
CA PRO A 33 -21.90 -39.02 -4.58
C PRO A 33 -21.48 -40.39 -5.14
N CYS A 34 -22.05 -41.47 -4.61
CA CYS A 34 -21.66 -42.84 -4.97
C CYS A 34 -21.86 -43.15 -6.47
N GLU A 35 -22.90 -42.59 -7.09
CA GLU A 35 -23.20 -42.73 -8.52
C GLU A 35 -22.27 -41.90 -9.43
N ASP A 36 -21.55 -40.92 -8.88
CA ASP A 36 -20.71 -40.03 -9.65
C ASP A 36 -19.27 -40.57 -9.71
N SER A 37 -18.70 -40.56 -10.91
CA SER A 37 -17.26 -40.74 -11.10
C SER A 37 -16.57 -39.38 -11.23
N ARG A 38 -15.33 -39.28 -10.74
CA ARG A 38 -14.48 -38.08 -10.86
C ARG A 38 -13.13 -38.48 -11.43
N GLN A 39 -12.82 -37.98 -12.61
CA GLN A 39 -11.54 -38.24 -13.30
C GLN A 39 -10.37 -37.46 -12.67
N SER A 40 -10.66 -36.40 -11.94
CA SER A 40 -9.66 -35.53 -11.32
C SER A 40 -10.19 -35.00 -10.00
N PHE A 41 -10.13 -35.84 -8.97
CA PHE A 41 -10.48 -35.47 -7.60
C PHE A 41 -9.22 -35.01 -6.84
N PRO A 42 -9.12 -33.74 -6.43
CA PRO A 42 -7.92 -33.25 -5.76
C PRO A 42 -7.85 -33.68 -4.30
N VAL A 43 -6.67 -34.16 -3.90
CA VAL A 43 -6.28 -34.38 -2.51
C VAL A 43 -5.02 -33.56 -2.24
N MET A 44 -5.10 -32.60 -1.32
CA MET A 44 -3.95 -31.80 -0.89
C MET A 44 -3.17 -32.53 0.19
N LEU A 45 -1.87 -32.70 0.01
CA LEU A 45 -0.93 -33.15 1.01
C LEU A 45 -0.17 -31.96 1.58
N ARG A 46 -0.22 -31.79 2.90
CA ARG A 46 0.49 -30.75 3.63
C ARG A 46 1.58 -31.39 4.48
N VAL A 47 2.82 -31.04 4.17
CA VAL A 47 4.01 -31.58 4.80
C VAL A 47 4.65 -30.46 5.61
N THR A 48 4.73 -30.65 6.92
CA THR A 48 5.22 -29.64 7.84
C THR A 48 6.43 -30.18 8.60
N ALA A 49 7.53 -29.43 8.60
CA ALA A 49 8.68 -29.72 9.46
C ALA A 49 8.45 -29.05 10.82
N GLU A 50 8.17 -29.85 11.84
CA GLU A 50 8.01 -29.40 13.21
C GLU A 50 9.39 -29.11 13.81
N GLY A 51 9.58 -27.87 14.27
CA GLY A 51 10.80 -27.39 14.91
C GLY A 51 10.45 -26.42 16.03
N GLU A 52 11.32 -26.33 17.05
CA GLU A 52 11.08 -25.56 18.28
C GLU A 52 10.63 -24.12 17.98
N ALA A 53 9.49 -23.75 18.57
CA ALA A 53 8.96 -22.39 18.53
C ALA A 53 10.00 -21.40 19.04
N ALA A 54 10.09 -20.25 18.39
CA ALA A 54 10.95 -19.14 18.79
C ALA A 54 10.73 -18.80 20.27
N GLY A 55 11.65 -19.19 21.15
CA GLY A 55 11.58 -18.89 22.58
C GLY A 55 12.48 -19.73 23.50
N SER A 56 12.83 -20.97 23.14
CA SER A 56 13.64 -21.85 24.00
C SER A 56 14.98 -22.22 23.36
N LYS A 57 16.04 -21.45 23.66
CA LYS A 57 17.43 -21.59 23.16
C LYS A 57 17.60 -21.41 21.64
N PRO A 58 18.76 -20.93 21.16
CA PRO A 58 19.03 -20.88 19.72
C PRO A 58 18.94 -22.31 19.16
N PRO A 59 18.21 -22.54 18.06
CA PRO A 59 18.08 -23.86 17.48
C PRO A 59 19.48 -24.40 17.19
N ARG A 60 19.79 -25.63 17.61
CA ARG A 60 20.96 -26.36 17.13
C ARG A 60 20.79 -26.55 15.63
N HIS A 61 21.37 -25.68 14.82
CA HIS A 61 21.35 -25.87 13.38
C HIS A 61 22.47 -26.83 12.96
N VAL A 62 22.16 -27.66 11.97
CA VAL A 62 23.16 -28.46 11.28
C VAL A 62 24.19 -27.50 10.67
N GLY A 63 25.48 -27.80 10.85
CA GLY A 63 26.52 -26.99 10.22
C GLY A 63 26.32 -26.94 8.71
N ALA A 64 26.20 -25.74 8.16
CA ALA A 64 26.05 -25.52 6.73
C ALA A 64 27.43 -25.41 6.06
N ASP A 65 27.57 -25.99 4.88
CA ASP A 65 28.71 -25.85 4.00
C ASP A 65 28.27 -25.08 2.76
N ILE A 66 28.68 -23.82 2.69
CA ILE A 66 28.26 -22.90 1.63
C ILE A 66 29.45 -22.65 0.71
N VAL A 67 29.22 -22.75 -0.60
CA VAL A 67 30.19 -22.30 -1.60
C VAL A 67 29.66 -21.06 -2.29
N ALA A 68 30.30 -19.92 -2.05
CA ALA A 68 30.00 -18.66 -2.72
C ALA A 68 30.76 -18.62 -4.05
N VAL A 69 30.02 -18.75 -5.16
CA VAL A 69 30.54 -18.63 -6.54
C VAL A 69 30.23 -17.24 -7.05
N LEU A 70 31.26 -16.43 -7.24
CA LEU A 70 31.19 -14.98 -7.39
C LEU A 70 31.73 -14.53 -8.75
N ASP A 71 30.88 -13.89 -9.53
CA ASP A 71 31.27 -13.27 -10.80
C ASP A 71 32.15 -12.04 -10.56
N ILE A 72 33.33 -12.01 -11.18
CA ILE A 72 34.26 -10.88 -11.18
C ILE A 72 34.59 -10.42 -12.59
N SER A 73 33.72 -10.71 -13.56
CA SER A 73 33.85 -10.26 -14.95
C SER A 73 33.87 -8.74 -15.07
N GLY A 74 34.31 -8.23 -16.22
CA GLY A 74 34.38 -6.79 -16.47
C GLY A 74 33.04 -6.04 -16.31
N SER A 75 31.89 -6.70 -16.48
CA SER A 75 30.56 -6.08 -16.29
C SER A 75 30.24 -5.72 -14.84
N MET A 76 30.89 -6.41 -13.88
CA MET A 76 30.75 -6.18 -12.45
C MET A 76 31.40 -4.88 -11.96
N LEU A 77 32.08 -4.13 -12.84
CA LEU A 77 32.85 -2.95 -12.47
C LEU A 77 31.98 -1.88 -11.77
N GLY A 78 32.55 -1.26 -10.74
CA GLY A 78 31.90 -0.19 -9.96
C GLY A 78 30.96 -0.73 -8.90
N ASP A 79 29.77 -0.14 -8.79
CA ASP A 79 28.81 -0.41 -7.71
C ASP A 79 28.39 -1.88 -7.59
N LYS A 80 28.42 -2.67 -8.67
CA LYS A 80 27.96 -4.07 -8.65
C LYS A 80 28.92 -4.95 -7.84
N LEU A 81 30.23 -4.85 -8.09
CA LEU A 81 31.25 -5.56 -7.33
C LEU A 81 31.21 -5.16 -5.85
N GLU A 82 31.12 -3.86 -5.55
CA GLU A 82 31.11 -3.38 -4.16
C GLU A 82 29.86 -3.88 -3.40
N ARG A 83 28.69 -3.88 -4.06
CA ARG A 83 27.46 -4.46 -3.48
C ARG A 83 27.57 -5.96 -3.27
N MET A 84 28.20 -6.69 -4.19
CA MET A 84 28.48 -8.12 -4.02
C MET A 84 29.39 -8.36 -2.81
N LYS A 85 30.48 -7.59 -2.68
CA LYS A 85 31.40 -7.68 -1.54
C LYS A 85 30.69 -7.42 -0.22
N GLU A 86 29.87 -6.37 -0.15
CA GLU A 86 29.08 -6.06 1.04
C GLU A 86 28.11 -7.19 1.38
N ALA A 87 27.41 -7.72 0.38
CA ALA A 87 26.46 -8.82 0.55
C ALA A 87 27.12 -10.09 1.11
N ILE A 88 28.25 -10.50 0.53
CA ILE A 88 28.98 -11.68 0.98
C ILE A 88 29.63 -11.44 2.36
N THR A 89 30.08 -10.21 2.64
CA THR A 89 30.55 -9.86 3.99
C THR A 89 29.44 -10.02 5.02
N ASN A 90 28.22 -9.57 4.70
CA ASN A 90 27.06 -9.77 5.57
C ASN A 90 26.68 -11.25 5.74
N VAL A 91 26.91 -12.08 4.72
CA VAL A 91 26.78 -13.55 4.83
C VAL A 91 27.81 -14.10 5.82
N ILE A 92 29.10 -13.74 5.66
CA ILE A 92 30.19 -14.16 6.55
C ILE A 92 29.87 -13.82 8.02
N ASP A 93 29.32 -12.63 8.28
CA ASP A 93 29.02 -12.16 9.63
C ASP A 93 27.85 -12.90 10.29
N LYS A 94 26.91 -13.42 9.49
CA LYS A 94 25.71 -14.12 9.97
C LYS A 94 25.88 -15.62 10.12
N LEU A 95 26.89 -16.20 9.47
CA LEU A 95 27.20 -17.61 9.60
C LEU A 95 27.68 -17.94 11.02
N GLY A 96 27.15 -19.01 11.59
CA GLY A 96 27.55 -19.53 12.90
C GLY A 96 28.97 -20.10 12.86
N THR A 97 29.58 -20.27 14.03
CA THR A 97 30.95 -20.79 14.13
C THR A 97 31.10 -22.24 13.67
N ASN A 98 29.99 -23.00 13.61
CA ASN A 98 29.95 -24.35 13.06
C ASN A 98 29.74 -24.39 11.54
N ASP A 99 29.40 -23.26 10.90
CA ASP A 99 29.20 -23.19 9.45
C ASP A 99 30.54 -23.00 8.73
N ARG A 100 30.64 -23.51 7.50
CA ARG A 100 31.81 -23.38 6.65
C ARG A 100 31.45 -22.62 5.38
N LEU A 101 32.38 -21.76 4.93
CA LEU A 101 32.28 -21.04 3.67
C LEU A 101 33.53 -21.32 2.82
N SER A 102 33.33 -21.60 1.53
CA SER A 102 34.36 -21.53 0.50
C SER A 102 34.01 -20.42 -0.49
N ILE A 103 35.00 -19.67 -0.93
CA ILE A 103 34.85 -18.59 -1.90
C ILE A 103 35.53 -19.02 -3.21
N VAL A 104 34.73 -19.03 -4.27
CA VAL A 104 35.17 -19.25 -5.65
C VAL A 104 34.84 -17.99 -6.43
N SER A 105 35.82 -17.37 -7.08
CA SER A 105 35.58 -16.28 -8.03
C SER A 105 35.76 -16.77 -9.46
N PHE A 106 35.04 -16.17 -10.39
CA PHE A 106 35.17 -16.55 -11.79
C PHE A 106 35.04 -15.38 -12.76
N GLU A 107 35.68 -15.55 -13.90
CA GLU A 107 35.61 -14.71 -15.08
C GLU A 107 35.59 -15.65 -16.30
N SER A 108 36.52 -15.53 -17.24
CA SER A 108 36.85 -16.57 -18.22
C SER A 108 37.48 -17.81 -17.58
N ASN A 109 38.18 -17.66 -16.46
CA ASN A 109 38.72 -18.74 -15.64
C ASN A 109 38.07 -18.78 -14.24
N VAL A 110 38.29 -19.88 -13.54
CA VAL A 110 37.76 -20.11 -12.18
C VAL A 110 38.91 -20.10 -11.17
N TYR A 111 38.72 -19.43 -10.05
CA TYR A 111 39.70 -19.31 -8.98
C TYR A 111 39.06 -19.71 -7.64
N ARG A 112 39.54 -20.79 -7.05
CA ARG A 112 39.22 -21.14 -5.66
C ARG A 112 40.07 -20.29 -4.73
N LEU A 113 39.45 -19.34 -4.02
CA LEU A 113 40.16 -18.41 -3.14
C LEU A 113 40.32 -18.95 -1.73
N THR A 114 39.38 -19.77 -1.28
CA THR A 114 39.44 -20.44 0.02
C THR A 114 38.93 -21.87 -0.08
N GLU A 115 39.51 -22.77 0.71
CA GLU A 115 38.90 -24.06 1.01
C GLU A 115 37.68 -23.87 1.94
N LEU A 116 36.91 -24.94 2.20
CA LEU A 116 35.81 -24.93 3.17
C LEU A 116 36.33 -24.57 4.57
N THR A 117 36.15 -23.31 4.95
CA THR A 117 36.73 -22.72 6.16
C THR A 117 35.62 -22.50 7.18
N TYR A 118 35.82 -22.93 8.43
CA TYR A 118 34.88 -22.62 9.52
C TYR A 118 34.79 -21.12 9.76
N MET A 119 33.57 -20.61 9.91
CA MET A 119 33.30 -19.19 10.19
C MET A 119 33.54 -18.84 11.67
N SER A 120 34.69 -19.28 12.19
CA SER A 120 35.30 -18.79 13.42
C SER A 120 35.76 -17.33 13.25
N GLU A 121 36.14 -16.66 14.32
CA GLU A 121 36.67 -15.29 14.25
C GLU A 121 37.83 -15.16 13.25
N GLN A 122 38.74 -16.14 13.23
CA GLN A 122 39.85 -16.17 12.27
C GLN A 122 39.37 -16.48 10.86
N GLY A 123 38.48 -17.46 10.67
CA GLY A 123 37.95 -17.82 9.36
C GLY A 123 37.15 -16.70 8.71
N ARG A 124 36.37 -15.96 9.50
CA ARG A 124 35.64 -14.76 9.03
C ARG A 124 36.59 -13.66 8.58
N ARG A 125 37.68 -13.41 9.32
CA ARG A 125 38.71 -12.44 8.90
C ARG A 125 39.36 -12.85 7.59
N ALA A 126 39.83 -14.10 7.48
CA ALA A 126 40.45 -14.61 6.28
C ALA A 126 39.51 -14.56 5.05
N ALA A 127 38.23 -14.92 5.23
CA ALA A 127 37.23 -14.82 4.17
C ALA A 127 37.00 -13.36 3.73
N ARG A 128 36.91 -12.43 4.69
CA ARG A 128 36.73 -11.00 4.41
C ARG A 128 37.92 -10.41 3.64
N ASP A 129 39.14 -10.77 4.01
CA ASP A 129 40.34 -10.33 3.31
C ASP A 129 40.31 -10.77 1.84
N LYS A 130 39.90 -12.02 1.56
CA LYS A 130 39.73 -12.52 0.19
C LYS A 130 38.63 -11.83 -0.60
N ILE A 131 37.53 -11.46 0.03
CA ILE A 131 36.47 -10.66 -0.62
C ILE A 131 36.97 -9.25 -0.95
N ASN A 132 37.72 -8.62 -0.05
CA ASN A 132 38.26 -7.28 -0.26
C ASN A 132 39.29 -7.22 -1.39
N GLU A 133 40.08 -8.28 -1.57
CA GLU A 133 41.05 -8.45 -2.67
C GLU A 133 40.41 -8.61 -4.06
N LEU A 134 39.09 -8.84 -4.16
CA LEU A 134 38.44 -9.02 -5.46
C LEU A 134 38.46 -7.74 -6.29
N PHE A 135 38.80 -7.89 -7.57
CA PHE A 135 38.73 -6.83 -8.58
C PHE A 135 38.20 -7.43 -9.89
N THR A 136 37.63 -6.58 -10.75
CA THR A 136 37.05 -7.05 -12.00
C THR A 136 38.10 -7.31 -13.07
N LYS A 137 37.93 -8.40 -13.82
CA LYS A 137 38.75 -8.75 -15.00
C LYS A 137 38.07 -9.80 -15.86
N GLY A 138 38.46 -9.90 -17.13
CA GLY A 138 38.06 -11.00 -18.02
C GLY A 138 36.57 -11.00 -18.42
N GLY A 139 36.15 -12.12 -19.02
CA GLY A 139 34.76 -12.38 -19.43
C GLY A 139 33.96 -13.15 -18.39
N THR A 140 32.94 -13.90 -18.80
CA THR A 140 32.03 -14.67 -17.92
C THR A 140 31.94 -16.11 -18.41
N ASN A 141 32.24 -17.09 -17.55
CA ASN A 141 32.15 -18.52 -17.84
C ASN A 141 31.56 -19.28 -16.64
N MET A 142 30.23 -19.39 -16.62
CA MET A 142 29.45 -19.86 -15.48
C MET A 142 29.57 -21.37 -15.26
N GLY A 143 29.63 -22.16 -16.33
CA GLY A 143 29.61 -23.63 -16.28
C GLY A 143 30.76 -24.22 -15.43
N PRO A 144 32.03 -23.92 -15.75
CA PRO A 144 33.17 -24.35 -14.95
C PRO A 144 33.13 -23.85 -13.50
N ALA A 145 32.65 -22.62 -13.28
CA ALA A 145 32.54 -22.05 -11.94
C ALA A 145 31.54 -22.82 -11.06
N LEU A 146 30.40 -23.19 -11.64
CA LEU A 146 29.41 -24.02 -10.97
C LEU A 146 29.93 -25.44 -10.72
N HIS A 147 30.66 -26.00 -11.69
CA HIS A 147 31.30 -27.30 -11.56
C HIS A 147 32.30 -27.33 -10.40
N GLU A 148 33.15 -26.30 -10.29
CA GLU A 148 34.10 -26.14 -9.19
C GLU A 148 33.41 -26.06 -7.82
N GLY A 149 32.32 -25.28 -7.73
CA GLY A 149 31.53 -25.21 -6.50
C GLY A 149 30.95 -26.55 -6.07
N ALA A 150 30.46 -27.34 -7.03
CA ALA A 150 29.99 -28.70 -6.78
C ALA A 150 31.16 -29.63 -6.38
N GLN A 151 32.33 -29.52 -7.01
CA GLN A 151 33.51 -30.33 -6.65
C GLN A 151 33.94 -30.10 -5.20
N ILE A 152 33.95 -28.86 -4.72
CA ILE A 152 34.28 -28.53 -3.32
C ILE A 152 33.33 -29.26 -2.36
N LEU A 153 32.02 -29.22 -2.64
CA LEU A 153 31.02 -29.91 -1.81
C LEU A 153 31.09 -31.43 -1.89
N ARG A 154 31.51 -32.00 -3.04
CA ARG A 154 31.78 -33.44 -3.19
C ARG A 154 33.03 -33.90 -2.46
N GLY A 155 34.01 -33.01 -2.28
CA GLY A 155 35.25 -33.30 -1.58
C GLY A 155 35.07 -33.52 -0.07
N ARG A 156 33.86 -33.31 0.47
CA ARG A 156 33.54 -33.55 1.88
C ARG A 156 33.58 -35.05 2.19
N PRO A 157 34.01 -35.45 3.40
CA PRO A 157 33.91 -36.83 3.85
C PRO A 157 32.47 -37.35 3.77
N ALA A 158 32.28 -38.63 3.47
CA ALA A 158 30.96 -39.25 3.34
C ALA A 158 30.09 -39.07 4.61
N GLU A 159 30.71 -39.12 5.79
CA GLU A 159 30.04 -38.88 7.08
C GLU A 159 29.53 -37.43 7.22
N GLU A 160 30.25 -36.46 6.65
CA GLU A 160 29.87 -35.05 6.65
C GLU A 160 28.79 -34.74 5.61
N MET A 161 28.78 -35.44 4.48
CA MET A 161 27.74 -35.26 3.45
C MET A 161 26.33 -35.54 3.96
N SER A 162 26.18 -36.47 4.92
CA SER A 162 24.89 -36.79 5.54
C SER A 162 24.58 -35.97 6.79
N SER A 163 25.59 -35.36 7.42
CA SER A 163 25.45 -34.63 8.69
C SER A 163 25.56 -33.12 8.55
N ARG A 164 25.79 -32.59 7.34
CA ARG A 164 25.97 -31.16 7.03
C ARG A 164 25.26 -30.78 5.73
N VAL A 165 24.52 -29.68 5.75
CA VAL A 165 23.82 -29.18 4.56
C VAL A 165 24.82 -28.53 3.62
N GLY A 166 24.88 -28.97 2.36
CA GLY A 166 25.73 -28.37 1.33
C GLY A 166 24.91 -27.58 0.32
N CYS A 167 25.29 -26.34 0.02
CA CYS A 167 24.66 -25.56 -1.04
C CYS A 167 25.63 -24.58 -1.70
N ILE A 168 25.27 -24.15 -2.91
CA ILE A 168 26.00 -23.16 -3.71
C ILE A 168 25.21 -21.86 -3.70
N VAL A 169 25.90 -20.75 -3.50
CA VAL A 169 25.37 -19.40 -3.65
C VAL A 169 26.05 -18.80 -4.87
N PHE A 170 25.28 -18.55 -5.93
CA PHE A 170 25.81 -18.14 -7.24
C PHE A 170 25.41 -16.69 -7.54
N LEU A 171 26.37 -15.78 -7.64
CA LEU A 171 26.14 -14.35 -7.90
C LEU A 171 26.72 -13.97 -9.24
N SER A 172 25.91 -13.38 -10.12
CA SER A 172 26.37 -12.88 -11.41
C SER A 172 25.51 -11.72 -11.93
N ASP A 173 26.14 -10.82 -12.69
CA ASP A 173 25.47 -9.78 -13.48
C ASP A 173 25.56 -10.02 -15.00
N GLY A 174 26.18 -11.13 -15.41
CA GLY A 174 26.64 -11.36 -16.77
C GLY A 174 25.71 -12.25 -17.61
N LEU A 175 26.00 -12.28 -18.91
CA LEU A 175 25.38 -13.15 -19.91
C LEU A 175 26.37 -14.27 -20.25
N ASP A 176 25.97 -15.52 -20.06
CA ASP A 176 26.72 -16.68 -20.55
C ASP A 176 25.75 -17.62 -21.27
N SER A 177 25.68 -17.51 -22.60
CA SER A 177 24.85 -18.40 -23.42
C SER A 177 25.30 -19.86 -23.35
N GLY A 178 26.56 -20.14 -23.02
CA GLY A 178 27.09 -21.49 -22.94
C GLY A 178 26.49 -22.30 -21.79
N ILE A 179 25.90 -21.64 -20.79
CA ILE A 179 25.30 -22.31 -19.62
C ILE A 179 24.11 -23.20 -19.98
N PHE A 180 23.39 -22.89 -21.06
CA PHE A 180 22.22 -23.69 -21.50
C PHE A 180 22.62 -25.03 -22.11
N GLU A 181 23.87 -25.15 -22.58
CA GLU A 181 24.45 -26.38 -23.14
C GLU A 181 25.35 -27.10 -22.11
N ALA A 182 25.72 -26.41 -21.03
CA ALA A 182 26.58 -26.97 -19.99
C ALA A 182 25.89 -28.09 -19.21
N THR A 183 26.65 -29.12 -18.86
CA THR A 183 26.17 -30.18 -17.96
C THR A 183 26.20 -29.66 -16.52
N ILE A 184 25.03 -29.25 -16.02
CA ILE A 184 24.84 -28.81 -14.64
C ILE A 184 24.53 -30.00 -13.75
N SER A 185 25.32 -30.15 -12.68
CA SER A 185 25.14 -31.21 -11.70
C SER A 185 23.97 -30.91 -10.75
N PRO A 186 23.02 -31.84 -10.54
CA PRO A 186 21.92 -31.67 -9.60
C PRO A 186 22.29 -31.98 -8.13
N ASP A 187 23.51 -32.45 -7.86
CA ASP A 187 23.93 -32.95 -6.54
C ASP A 187 23.74 -31.97 -5.37
N PHE A 188 23.85 -30.66 -5.62
CA PHE A 188 23.71 -29.64 -4.59
C PHE A 188 22.88 -28.46 -5.11
N PRO A 189 21.99 -27.89 -4.28
CA PRO A 189 21.19 -26.73 -4.65
C PRO A 189 22.06 -25.51 -4.88
N ALA A 190 21.91 -24.89 -6.06
CA ALA A 190 22.52 -23.62 -6.40
C ALA A 190 21.48 -22.50 -6.36
N HIS A 191 21.57 -21.67 -5.32
CA HIS A 191 20.74 -20.49 -5.15
C HIS A 191 21.37 -19.32 -5.91
N THR A 192 20.69 -18.88 -6.96
CA THR A 192 21.23 -17.89 -7.91
C THR A 192 20.68 -16.51 -7.61
N PHE A 193 21.56 -15.51 -7.58
CA PHE A 193 21.25 -14.11 -7.32
C PHE A 193 21.66 -13.25 -8.53
N GLY A 194 20.66 -12.79 -9.28
CA GLY A 194 20.88 -11.89 -10.41
C GLY A 194 21.17 -10.47 -9.95
N LEU A 195 22.36 -9.94 -10.24
CA LEU A 195 22.80 -8.63 -9.78
C LEU A 195 22.55 -7.54 -10.81
N GLY A 196 21.78 -6.53 -10.42
CA GLY A 196 21.53 -5.36 -11.25
C GLY A 196 20.62 -5.65 -12.44
N LYS A 197 20.46 -4.66 -13.32
CA LYS A 197 19.47 -4.67 -14.40
C LYS A 197 19.90 -5.44 -15.65
N ASP A 198 21.18 -5.79 -15.75
CA ASP A 198 21.81 -6.32 -16.97
C ASP A 198 22.06 -7.84 -16.91
N HIS A 199 21.78 -8.48 -15.76
CA HIS A 199 21.92 -9.93 -15.61
C HIS A 199 20.97 -10.68 -16.52
N ASP A 200 21.34 -11.93 -16.87
CA ASP A 200 20.46 -12.84 -17.59
C ASP A 200 19.56 -13.62 -16.62
N PRO A 201 18.27 -13.25 -16.48
CA PRO A 201 17.39 -13.93 -15.54
C PRO A 201 17.05 -15.36 -16.01
N MET A 202 17.13 -15.65 -17.31
CA MET A 202 16.85 -16.97 -17.87
C MET A 202 17.98 -17.95 -17.55
N ALA A 203 19.24 -17.52 -17.72
CA ALA A 203 20.41 -18.31 -17.35
C ALA A 203 20.40 -18.64 -15.86
N MET A 204 20.15 -17.63 -15.01
CA MET A 204 20.12 -17.81 -13.56
C MET A 204 18.99 -18.73 -13.12
N LYS A 205 17.78 -18.55 -13.67
CA LYS A 205 16.67 -19.48 -13.41
C LYS A 205 16.97 -20.90 -13.89
N HIS A 206 17.65 -21.05 -15.02
CA HIS A 206 18.03 -22.36 -15.56
C HIS A 206 18.96 -23.11 -14.60
N ILE A 207 20.00 -22.44 -14.07
CA ILE A 207 20.90 -23.02 -13.06
C ILE A 207 20.11 -23.43 -11.81
N ALA A 208 19.26 -22.54 -11.29
CA ALA A 208 18.44 -22.84 -10.10
C ALA A 208 17.54 -24.06 -10.33
N ASP A 209 16.87 -24.16 -11.47
CA ASP A 209 15.98 -25.29 -11.78
C ASP A 209 16.72 -26.61 -11.95
N LYS A 210 17.91 -26.60 -12.55
CA LYS A 210 18.73 -27.81 -12.74
C LYS A 210 19.33 -28.35 -11.44
N THR A 211 19.43 -27.51 -10.41
CA THR A 211 20.09 -27.85 -9.14
C THR A 211 19.12 -28.00 -7.98
N SER A 212 17.81 -27.81 -8.17
CA SER A 212 16.84 -27.68 -7.08
C SER A 212 17.07 -26.47 -6.16
N GLY A 213 17.74 -25.44 -6.68
CA GLY A 213 17.94 -24.17 -6.01
C GLY A 213 16.83 -23.16 -6.28
N THR A 214 17.03 -21.92 -5.81
CA THR A 214 16.08 -20.82 -6.02
C THR A 214 16.72 -19.67 -6.76
N TYR A 215 15.95 -19.04 -7.64
CA TYR A 215 16.35 -17.81 -8.30
C TYR A 215 15.74 -16.58 -7.60
N SER A 216 16.61 -15.62 -7.31
CA SER A 216 16.28 -14.33 -6.73
C SER A 216 16.92 -13.24 -7.59
N TYR A 217 16.16 -12.24 -8.00
CA TYR A 217 16.73 -11.06 -8.65
C TYR A 217 16.91 -9.96 -7.61
N VAL A 218 17.97 -9.16 -7.75
CA VAL A 218 18.20 -8.04 -6.85
C VAL A 218 18.53 -6.75 -7.61
N ASN A 219 17.58 -5.82 -7.54
CA ASN A 219 17.65 -4.54 -8.22
C ASN A 219 17.99 -3.39 -7.26
N LYS A 220 19.08 -2.67 -7.59
CA LYS A 220 19.50 -1.30 -7.22
C LYS A 220 19.64 -0.90 -5.74
N ASP A 221 18.97 -1.56 -4.80
CA ASP A 221 19.02 -1.20 -3.38
C ASP A 221 19.87 -2.22 -2.60
N THR A 222 20.93 -1.74 -1.97
CA THR A 222 21.81 -2.52 -1.10
C THR A 222 21.01 -3.18 0.04
N LYS A 223 19.96 -2.53 0.54
CA LYS A 223 19.08 -3.11 1.56
C LYS A 223 18.36 -4.36 1.07
N ARG A 224 17.97 -4.40 -0.20
CA ARG A 224 17.30 -5.57 -0.81
C ARG A 224 18.27 -6.71 -1.05
N ILE A 225 19.51 -6.42 -1.43
CA ILE A 225 20.59 -7.42 -1.52
C ILE A 225 20.80 -8.06 -0.16
N ASN A 226 21.03 -7.24 0.85
CA ASN A 226 21.22 -7.72 2.20
C ASN A 226 20.00 -8.53 2.67
N TYR A 227 18.77 -8.05 2.47
CA TYR A 227 17.57 -8.82 2.79
C TYR A 227 17.51 -10.18 2.08
N ALA A 228 17.82 -10.25 0.79
CA ALA A 228 17.82 -11.49 0.01
C ALA A 228 18.75 -12.54 0.60
N PHE A 229 19.99 -12.13 0.90
CA PHE A 229 20.98 -13.01 1.50
C PHE A 229 20.59 -13.41 2.91
N GLN A 230 20.05 -12.49 3.71
CA GLN A 230 19.63 -12.80 5.06
C GLN A 230 18.47 -13.79 5.12
N LEU A 231 17.47 -13.63 4.24
CA LEU A 231 16.40 -14.61 4.07
C LEU A 231 16.95 -15.99 3.70
N PHE A 232 17.88 -16.02 2.75
CA PHE A 232 18.52 -17.26 2.30
C PHE A 232 19.28 -17.94 3.43
N ILE A 233 20.14 -17.20 4.13
CA ILE A 233 20.95 -17.72 5.25
C ILE A 233 20.04 -18.23 6.36
N ALA A 234 19.03 -17.46 6.76
CA ALA A 234 18.06 -17.90 7.77
C ALA A 234 17.32 -19.19 7.37
N GLY A 235 17.10 -19.41 6.07
CA GLY A 235 16.59 -20.68 5.55
C GLY A 235 17.60 -21.81 5.70
N VAL A 236 18.79 -21.67 5.10
CA VAL A 236 19.81 -22.73 5.08
C VAL A 236 20.29 -23.10 6.49
N THR A 237 20.45 -22.13 7.37
CA THR A 237 20.84 -22.37 8.77
C THR A 237 19.65 -22.78 9.65
N SER A 238 18.45 -22.98 9.11
CA SER A 238 17.31 -23.54 9.86
C SER A 238 16.87 -24.91 9.35
N VAL A 239 17.63 -25.55 8.46
CA VAL A 239 17.35 -26.92 8.03
C VAL A 239 17.27 -27.83 9.24
N SER A 240 16.11 -28.48 9.40
CA SER A 240 15.83 -29.40 10.50
C SER A 240 15.62 -30.83 10.02
N VAL A 241 15.27 -31.01 8.74
CA VAL A 241 14.99 -32.32 8.16
C VAL A 241 15.60 -32.41 6.77
N THR A 242 16.17 -33.58 6.46
CA THR A 242 16.74 -33.90 5.15
C THR A 242 16.11 -35.18 4.58
N SER A 243 16.22 -35.36 3.26
CA SER A 243 15.78 -36.53 2.50
C SER A 243 14.37 -37.02 2.88
N VAL A 244 13.37 -36.15 2.77
CA VAL A 244 11.97 -36.53 3.01
C VAL A 244 11.42 -37.20 1.76
N GLU A 245 11.02 -38.46 1.88
CA GLU A 245 10.32 -39.20 0.84
C GLU A 245 8.90 -39.51 1.31
N ILE A 246 7.92 -39.06 0.55
CA ILE A 246 6.49 -39.30 0.79
C ILE A 246 6.03 -40.39 -0.16
N THR A 247 5.51 -41.47 0.39
CA THR A 247 4.97 -42.60 -0.38
C THR A 247 3.45 -42.53 -0.39
N LEU A 248 2.87 -42.68 -1.57
CA LEU A 248 1.44 -42.66 -1.84
C LEU A 248 1.00 -44.04 -2.32
N GLY A 249 -0.13 -44.53 -1.81
CA GLY A 249 -0.73 -45.78 -2.25
C GLY A 249 -2.25 -45.69 -2.30
N THR A 250 -2.86 -46.11 -3.39
CA THR A 250 -4.32 -46.15 -3.54
C THR A 250 -4.86 -47.58 -3.38
N PRO A 251 -6.08 -47.73 -2.86
CA PRO A 251 -6.79 -49.01 -2.88
C PRO A 251 -7.13 -49.47 -4.31
N TYR A 252 -7.49 -50.75 -4.46
CA TYR A 252 -7.89 -51.31 -5.75
C TYR A 252 -9.07 -50.53 -6.36
N GLY A 253 -8.96 -50.21 -7.65
CA GLY A 253 -9.97 -49.47 -8.41
C GLY A 253 -9.88 -47.94 -8.35
N ILE A 254 -8.98 -47.37 -7.53
CA ILE A 254 -8.68 -45.93 -7.52
C ILE A 254 -7.29 -45.72 -8.08
N LEU A 255 -7.13 -44.79 -9.00
CA LEU A 255 -5.85 -44.46 -9.64
C LEU A 255 -5.43 -43.04 -9.28
N ILE A 256 -4.11 -42.80 -9.26
CA ILE A 256 -3.51 -41.48 -9.24
C ILE A 256 -3.39 -41.03 -10.70
N SER A 257 -4.06 -39.95 -11.09
CA SER A 257 -3.98 -39.40 -12.45
C SER A 257 -2.81 -38.45 -12.63
N SER A 258 -2.52 -37.62 -11.62
CA SER A 258 -1.32 -36.79 -11.61
C SER A 258 -0.91 -36.37 -10.20
N ILE A 259 0.39 -36.07 -10.06
CA ILE A 259 0.98 -35.49 -8.84
C ILE A 259 1.55 -34.13 -9.22
N GLU A 260 0.94 -33.07 -8.72
CA GLU A 260 1.43 -31.71 -8.90
C GLU A 260 2.33 -31.35 -7.70
N SER A 261 3.64 -31.61 -7.86
CA SER A 261 4.66 -31.38 -6.84
C SER A 261 5.46 -30.08 -7.05
N GLY A 262 5.14 -29.26 -8.06
CA GLY A 262 5.92 -28.07 -8.40
C GLY A 262 7.33 -28.44 -8.88
N GLY A 263 8.36 -27.85 -8.27
CA GLY A 263 9.77 -28.14 -8.58
C GLY A 263 10.28 -29.47 -8.00
N TYR A 264 9.56 -30.05 -7.03
CA TYR A 264 10.00 -31.27 -6.35
C TYR A 264 9.84 -32.49 -7.24
N SER A 265 10.82 -33.40 -7.21
CA SER A 265 10.75 -34.62 -7.99
C SER A 265 9.64 -35.54 -7.49
N ASN A 266 8.89 -36.12 -8.42
CA ASN A 266 7.89 -37.13 -8.12
C ASN A 266 8.01 -38.30 -9.11
N LYS A 267 7.55 -39.46 -8.68
CA LYS A 267 7.44 -40.65 -9.53
C LYS A 267 6.06 -41.25 -9.33
N MET A 268 5.52 -41.82 -10.40
CA MET A 268 4.26 -42.56 -10.37
C MET A 268 4.50 -43.95 -10.94
N SER A 269 3.90 -44.96 -10.32
CA SER A 269 3.96 -46.33 -10.83
C SER A 269 3.21 -46.44 -12.16
N SER A 270 3.65 -47.35 -13.03
CA SER A 270 3.00 -47.61 -14.32
C SER A 270 1.55 -48.06 -14.19
N ASP A 271 1.18 -48.65 -13.05
CA ASP A 271 -0.19 -49.06 -12.75
C ASP A 271 -1.05 -47.93 -12.15
N GLY A 272 -0.48 -46.74 -11.93
CA GLY A 272 -1.17 -45.59 -11.35
C GLY A 272 -1.61 -45.76 -9.89
N ARG A 273 -1.22 -46.84 -9.19
CA ARG A 273 -1.69 -47.13 -7.82
C ARG A 273 -0.73 -46.68 -6.72
N SER A 274 0.47 -46.27 -7.07
CA SER A 274 1.43 -45.72 -6.13
C SER A 274 2.21 -44.57 -6.73
N GLY A 275 2.72 -43.70 -5.85
CA GLY A 275 3.59 -42.62 -6.24
C GLY A 275 4.50 -42.19 -5.10
N THR A 276 5.54 -41.43 -5.43
CA THR A 276 6.49 -40.90 -4.46
C THR A 276 6.75 -39.42 -4.72
N ILE A 277 6.92 -38.63 -3.67
CA ILE A 277 7.38 -37.23 -3.74
C ILE A 277 8.64 -37.12 -2.91
N HIS A 278 9.72 -36.59 -3.49
CA HIS A 278 11.00 -36.42 -2.81
C HIS A 278 11.27 -34.93 -2.55
N ILE A 279 11.65 -34.62 -1.30
CA ILE A 279 11.99 -33.28 -0.82
C ILE A 279 13.36 -33.36 -0.16
N ASP A 280 14.35 -32.68 -0.73
CA ASP A 280 15.74 -32.79 -0.28
C ASP A 280 15.92 -32.25 1.14
N ASN A 281 15.54 -30.99 1.38
CA ASN A 281 15.74 -30.31 2.66
C ASN A 281 14.48 -29.53 3.06
N MET A 282 14.11 -29.58 4.34
CA MET A 282 13.06 -28.73 4.92
C MET A 282 13.62 -27.88 6.05
N TYR A 283 13.26 -26.60 6.05
CA TYR A 283 13.59 -25.66 7.12
C TYR A 283 12.67 -25.84 8.33
N ALA A 284 13.11 -25.40 9.49
CA ALA A 284 12.29 -25.42 10.70
C ALA A 284 11.03 -24.56 10.50
N GLY A 285 9.86 -25.17 10.68
CA GLY A 285 8.57 -24.53 10.41
C GLY A 285 8.20 -24.45 8.92
N ASP A 286 8.96 -25.08 8.02
CA ASP A 286 8.56 -25.21 6.61
C ASP A 286 7.22 -25.92 6.52
N ARG A 287 6.40 -25.41 5.60
CA ARG A 287 5.15 -26.05 5.20
C ARG A 287 5.08 -26.10 3.67
N LYS A 288 4.94 -27.31 3.13
CA LYS A 288 4.85 -27.57 1.69
C LYS A 288 3.52 -28.26 1.38
N ASN A 289 2.78 -27.72 0.43
CA ASN A 289 1.49 -28.26 -0.02
C ASN A 289 1.64 -28.86 -1.42
N PHE A 290 1.14 -30.07 -1.64
CA PHE A 290 1.16 -30.77 -2.92
C PHE A 290 -0.25 -31.22 -3.27
N ILE A 291 -0.60 -31.29 -4.56
CA ILE A 291 -1.90 -31.80 -5.00
C ILE A 291 -1.72 -33.15 -5.69
N VAL A 292 -2.44 -34.16 -5.22
CA VAL A 292 -2.57 -35.47 -5.85
C VAL A 292 -3.97 -35.56 -6.44
N PHE A 293 -4.07 -35.73 -7.76
CA PHE A 293 -5.33 -35.94 -8.43
C PHE A 293 -5.63 -37.44 -8.51
N LEU A 294 -6.84 -37.81 -8.10
CA LEU A 294 -7.32 -39.19 -8.10
C LEU A 294 -8.45 -39.38 -9.11
N GLU A 295 -8.44 -40.55 -9.76
CA GLU A 295 -9.58 -41.09 -10.49
C GLU A 295 -10.44 -41.90 -9.53
N LEU A 296 -11.58 -41.32 -9.15
CA LEU A 296 -12.56 -41.94 -8.30
C LEU A 296 -13.69 -42.53 -9.15
N PRO A 297 -13.82 -43.86 -9.25
CA PRO A 297 -14.94 -44.47 -9.95
C PRO A 297 -16.24 -44.30 -9.16
N ALA A 298 -17.37 -44.47 -9.86
CA ALA A 298 -18.66 -44.66 -9.23
C ALA A 298 -18.66 -45.98 -8.45
N THR A 299 -19.39 -46.01 -7.33
CA THR A 299 -19.51 -47.16 -6.43
C THR A 299 -20.95 -47.36 -6.03
N LYS A 300 -21.34 -48.61 -5.77
CA LYS A 300 -22.65 -48.95 -5.21
C LYS A 300 -22.68 -48.90 -3.68
N GLN A 301 -21.51 -48.81 -3.06
CA GLN A 301 -21.38 -48.82 -1.60
C GLN A 301 -21.49 -47.40 -1.05
N GLU A 302 -22.51 -47.16 -0.23
CA GLU A 302 -22.66 -45.93 0.53
C GLU A 302 -21.76 -45.95 1.78
N GLY A 303 -21.19 -44.79 2.12
CA GLY A 303 -20.42 -44.62 3.35
C GLY A 303 -18.99 -44.15 3.13
N LYS A 304 -18.13 -44.35 4.14
CA LYS A 304 -16.75 -43.86 4.13
C LYS A 304 -15.88 -44.78 3.27
N GLN A 305 -15.36 -44.28 2.15
CA GLN A 305 -14.42 -45.01 1.30
C GLN A 305 -12.99 -44.48 1.51
N LYS A 306 -12.05 -45.38 1.80
CA LYS A 306 -10.62 -45.04 1.79
C LYS A 306 -10.16 -44.80 0.35
N VAL A 307 -9.45 -43.70 0.10
CA VAL A 307 -9.05 -43.28 -1.25
C VAL A 307 -7.54 -43.19 -1.45
N LEU A 308 -6.78 -42.90 -0.39
CA LEU A 308 -5.33 -42.74 -0.45
C LEU A 308 -4.72 -43.12 0.89
N THR A 309 -3.55 -43.76 0.85
CA THR A 309 -2.67 -44.00 1.99
C THR A 309 -1.43 -43.16 1.77
N VAL A 310 -1.11 -42.31 2.74
CA VAL A 310 0.09 -41.48 2.70
C VAL A 310 1.04 -41.99 3.78
N GLY A 311 2.31 -42.13 3.46
CA GLY A 311 3.35 -42.52 4.40
C GLY A 311 4.71 -42.05 3.91
N GLY A 312 5.77 -42.71 4.35
CA GLY A 312 7.11 -42.50 3.83
C GLY A 312 8.16 -42.46 4.93
N HIS A 313 9.28 -41.81 4.66
CA HIS A 313 10.41 -41.72 5.57
C HIS A 313 11.13 -40.38 5.42
N TYR A 314 11.89 -40.02 6.43
CA TYR A 314 12.71 -38.81 6.44
C TYR A 314 13.97 -39.04 7.28
N GLN A 315 15.00 -38.23 7.04
CA GLN A 315 16.20 -38.23 7.86
C GLN A 315 16.18 -36.99 8.76
N GLY A 316 16.14 -37.22 10.08
CA GLY A 316 16.31 -36.15 11.06
C GLY A 316 17.77 -35.71 11.15
N LEU A 317 18.09 -34.94 12.19
CA LEU A 317 19.49 -34.55 12.43
C LEU A 317 20.34 -35.73 12.92
N SER A 318 19.69 -36.78 13.45
CA SER A 318 20.32 -38.08 13.62
C SER A 318 20.32 -38.83 12.28
N VAL A 319 21.46 -39.43 11.89
CA VAL A 319 21.65 -40.22 10.65
C VAL A 319 20.62 -41.36 10.47
N ALA A 320 19.90 -41.74 11.53
CA ALA A 320 18.84 -42.74 11.46
C ALA A 320 17.60 -42.23 10.69
N SER A 321 17.24 -42.94 9.63
CA SER A 321 15.97 -42.76 8.91
C SER A 321 14.79 -43.01 9.85
N LYS A 322 13.87 -42.02 9.93
CA LYS A 322 12.63 -42.08 10.70
C LYS A 322 11.45 -42.32 9.74
N LYS A 323 10.47 -43.11 10.19
CA LYS A 323 9.25 -43.37 9.41
C LYS A 323 8.23 -42.25 9.65
N LEU A 324 7.59 -41.80 8.59
CA LEU A 324 6.44 -40.89 8.70
C LEU A 324 5.24 -41.64 9.27
N THR A 325 4.50 -41.00 10.17
CA THR A 325 3.19 -41.51 10.61
C THR A 325 2.26 -41.54 9.40
N GLY A 326 1.82 -42.74 9.02
CA GLY A 326 0.95 -42.90 7.87
C GLY A 326 -0.44 -42.30 8.11
N THR A 327 -0.96 -41.59 7.12
CA THR A 327 -2.29 -40.96 7.15
C THR A 327 -3.17 -41.58 6.07
N ASP A 328 -4.24 -42.23 6.51
CA ASP A 328 -5.28 -42.75 5.61
C ASP A 328 -6.28 -41.64 5.28
N VAL A 329 -6.44 -41.38 3.98
CA VAL A 329 -7.39 -40.42 3.44
C VAL A 329 -8.65 -41.16 3.02
N SER A 330 -9.80 -40.64 3.41
CA SER A 330 -11.09 -41.21 3.05
C SER A 330 -12.07 -40.12 2.63
N VAL A 331 -13.01 -40.47 1.77
CA VAL A 331 -14.05 -39.59 1.25
C VAL A 331 -15.41 -40.24 1.54
N MET A 332 -16.41 -39.45 1.92
CA MET A 332 -17.77 -39.96 2.08
C MET A 332 -18.41 -40.20 0.70
N ARG A 333 -19.11 -41.32 0.53
CA ARG A 333 -19.84 -41.68 -0.69
C ARG A 333 -21.35 -41.69 -0.45
N PRO A 334 -22.01 -40.52 -0.30
CA PRO A 334 -23.45 -40.47 -0.05
C PRO A 334 -24.27 -40.74 -1.32
N LEU A 335 -25.56 -41.00 -1.16
CA LEU A 335 -26.52 -40.93 -2.27
C LEU A 335 -26.64 -39.49 -2.81
N LYS A 336 -26.91 -39.35 -4.12
CA LYS A 336 -26.94 -38.07 -4.83
C LYS A 336 -27.89 -37.03 -4.23
N LYS A 337 -29.02 -37.47 -3.69
CA LYS A 337 -30.00 -36.63 -2.96
C LYS A 337 -29.43 -35.88 -1.74
N PHE A 338 -28.24 -36.25 -1.26
CA PHE A 338 -27.55 -35.60 -0.15
C PHE A 338 -26.37 -34.73 -0.60
N SER A 339 -26.24 -34.45 -1.91
CA SER A 339 -25.16 -33.62 -2.47
C SER A 339 -25.07 -32.24 -1.83
N ASP A 340 -26.21 -31.66 -1.46
CA ASP A 340 -26.29 -30.29 -0.95
C ASP A 340 -25.68 -30.13 0.45
N ARG A 341 -25.34 -31.25 1.11
CA ARG A 341 -24.68 -31.28 2.43
C ARG A 341 -23.15 -31.41 2.32
N LEU A 342 -22.61 -31.51 1.10
CA LEU A 342 -21.18 -31.64 0.88
C LEU A 342 -20.49 -30.28 1.05
N VAL A 343 -19.42 -30.28 1.84
CA VAL A 343 -18.64 -29.08 2.13
C VAL A 343 -17.35 -29.16 1.34
N ASN A 344 -17.04 -28.12 0.56
CA ASN A 344 -15.77 -28.01 -0.14
C ASN A 344 -14.70 -27.45 0.81
N ASP A 345 -13.49 -27.98 0.71
CA ASP A 345 -12.36 -27.50 1.50
C ASP A 345 -11.73 -26.27 0.82
N PRO A 346 -11.78 -25.08 1.45
CA PRO A 346 -11.26 -23.87 0.83
C PRO A 346 -9.74 -23.92 0.67
N ASP A 347 -8.99 -24.55 1.59
CA ASP A 347 -7.54 -24.62 1.46
C ASP A 347 -7.13 -25.48 0.26
N VAL A 348 -7.87 -26.56 -0.03
CA VAL A 348 -7.63 -27.38 -1.23
C VAL A 348 -7.93 -26.58 -2.50
N ALA A 349 -9.02 -25.81 -2.53
CA ALA A 349 -9.35 -24.97 -3.68
C ALA A 349 -8.26 -23.91 -3.95
N GLU A 350 -7.76 -23.26 -2.90
CA GLU A 350 -6.68 -22.26 -2.99
C GLU A 350 -5.39 -22.88 -3.56
N GLU A 351 -4.99 -24.07 -3.11
CA GLU A 351 -3.79 -24.74 -3.62
C GLU A 351 -3.95 -25.28 -5.05
N VAL A 352 -5.14 -25.77 -5.42
CA VAL A 352 -5.45 -26.14 -6.80
C VAL A 352 -5.34 -24.91 -7.72
N ALA A 353 -5.88 -23.78 -7.30
CA ALA A 353 -5.83 -22.53 -8.05
C ALA A 353 -4.39 -22.01 -8.20
N ARG A 354 -3.57 -22.05 -7.14
CA ARG A 354 -2.14 -21.69 -7.20
C ARG A 354 -1.37 -22.59 -8.16
N THR A 355 -1.62 -23.89 -8.12
CA THR A 355 -0.95 -24.88 -8.98
C THR A 355 -1.33 -24.70 -10.45
N LYS A 356 -2.61 -24.37 -10.72
CA LYS A 356 -3.08 -24.02 -12.06
C LYS A 356 -2.36 -22.80 -12.62
N LEU A 357 -2.27 -21.71 -11.84
CA LEU A 357 -1.53 -20.51 -12.24
C LEU A 357 -0.06 -20.81 -12.54
N LEU A 358 0.60 -21.58 -11.67
CA LEU A 358 2.00 -21.98 -11.87
C LEU A 358 2.18 -22.73 -13.20
N LYS A 359 1.26 -23.65 -13.51
CA LYS A 359 1.29 -24.46 -14.74
C LYS A 359 1.01 -23.62 -15.99
N ASP A 360 0.02 -22.73 -15.94
CA ASP A 360 -0.39 -21.90 -17.07
C ASP A 360 0.69 -20.86 -17.40
N ILE A 361 1.27 -20.21 -16.39
CA ILE A 361 2.40 -19.28 -16.57
C ILE A 361 3.63 -20.05 -17.06
N GLY A 362 3.96 -21.20 -16.45
CA GLY A 362 5.08 -22.03 -16.90
C GLY A 362 4.97 -22.47 -18.37
N LYS A 363 3.76 -22.85 -18.81
CA LYS A 363 3.49 -23.17 -20.23
C LYS A 363 3.68 -21.96 -21.14
N LEU A 364 3.22 -20.79 -20.74
CA LEU A 364 3.41 -19.56 -21.51
C LEU A 364 4.90 -19.29 -21.75
N PHE A 365 5.73 -19.48 -20.73
CA PHE A 365 7.19 -19.34 -20.86
C PHE A 365 7.82 -20.36 -21.82
N GLN A 366 7.36 -21.61 -21.78
CA GLN A 366 7.90 -22.66 -22.66
C GLN A 366 7.47 -22.47 -24.11
N GLN A 367 6.25 -21.99 -24.35
CA GLN A 367 5.66 -21.94 -25.70
C GLN A 367 5.82 -20.58 -26.39
N GLN A 368 5.73 -19.48 -25.65
CA GLN A 368 5.74 -18.12 -26.20
C GLN A 368 6.56 -17.14 -25.34
N PRO A 369 7.87 -17.38 -25.13
CA PRO A 369 8.70 -16.53 -24.27
C PRO A 369 8.79 -15.06 -24.75
N SER A 370 8.56 -14.80 -26.04
CA SER A 370 8.58 -13.46 -26.64
C SER A 370 7.24 -12.70 -26.53
N ASN A 371 6.14 -13.37 -26.15
CA ASN A 371 4.79 -12.79 -26.13
C ASN A 371 4.17 -12.77 -24.72
N LEU A 372 4.97 -12.42 -23.71
CA LEU A 372 4.49 -12.30 -22.33
C LEU A 372 3.47 -11.16 -22.17
N SER A 373 3.56 -10.10 -22.97
CA SER A 373 2.63 -8.94 -22.95
C SER A 373 1.22 -9.29 -23.39
N GLY A 374 1.05 -10.19 -24.36
CA GLY A 374 -0.25 -10.71 -24.76
C GLY A 374 -0.70 -11.93 -23.94
N GLY A 375 0.23 -12.81 -23.58
CA GLY A 375 -0.08 -14.06 -22.88
C GLY A 375 -0.54 -13.88 -21.43
N MET A 376 0.13 -13.01 -20.66
CA MET A 376 -0.19 -12.81 -19.24
C MET A 376 -1.60 -12.27 -19.00
N PRO A 377 -2.09 -11.25 -19.75
CA PRO A 377 -3.48 -10.81 -19.64
C PRO A 377 -4.50 -11.92 -19.94
N ASN A 378 -4.22 -12.80 -20.90
CA ASN A 378 -5.10 -13.92 -21.22
C ASN A 378 -5.17 -14.93 -20.06
N ILE A 379 -4.03 -15.26 -19.44
CA ILE A 379 -4.00 -16.11 -18.25
C ILE A 379 -4.80 -15.46 -17.12
N TYR A 380 -4.55 -14.19 -16.81
CA TYR A 380 -5.25 -13.49 -15.74
C TYR A 380 -6.77 -13.46 -15.96
N ASN A 381 -7.22 -13.02 -17.14
CA ASN A 381 -8.65 -12.90 -17.46
C ASN A 381 -9.35 -14.25 -17.46
N SER A 382 -8.70 -15.30 -18.00
CA SER A 382 -9.25 -16.66 -17.98
C SER A 382 -9.31 -17.25 -16.58
N PHE A 383 -8.32 -16.95 -15.73
CA PHE A 383 -8.27 -17.43 -14.36
C PHE A 383 -9.34 -16.78 -13.48
N VAL A 384 -9.54 -15.46 -13.59
CA VAL A 384 -10.53 -14.69 -12.80
C VAL A 384 -11.95 -15.25 -12.96
N VAL A 385 -12.30 -15.73 -14.16
CA VAL A 385 -13.63 -16.29 -14.45
C VAL A 385 -13.69 -17.82 -14.32
N SER A 386 -12.56 -18.48 -14.11
CA SER A 386 -12.48 -19.93 -13.98
C SER A 386 -13.09 -20.41 -12.64
N PRO A 387 -13.63 -21.64 -12.59
CA PRO A 387 -14.10 -22.22 -11.33
C PRO A 387 -13.03 -22.21 -10.23
N GLU A 388 -11.76 -22.46 -10.58
CA GLU A 388 -10.65 -22.45 -9.65
C GLU A 388 -10.39 -21.05 -9.08
N GLY A 389 -10.41 -20.01 -9.92
CA GLY A 389 -10.25 -18.63 -9.48
C GLY A 389 -11.41 -18.12 -8.62
N LEU A 390 -12.65 -18.50 -8.95
CA LEU A 390 -13.84 -18.13 -8.18
C LEU A 390 -13.91 -18.83 -6.82
N GLN A 391 -13.38 -20.05 -6.71
CA GLN A 391 -13.34 -20.82 -5.47
C GLN A 391 -12.12 -20.49 -4.58
N ALA A 392 -11.17 -19.68 -5.08
CA ALA A 392 -9.91 -19.36 -4.41
C ALA A 392 -9.70 -17.84 -4.24
N PRO A 393 -10.51 -17.16 -3.40
CA PRO A 393 -10.46 -15.69 -3.28
C PRO A 393 -9.14 -15.15 -2.73
N LYS A 394 -8.42 -15.90 -1.87
CA LYS A 394 -7.13 -15.45 -1.32
C LYS A 394 -6.05 -15.49 -2.40
N THR A 395 -5.97 -16.59 -3.15
CA THR A 395 -5.04 -16.76 -4.27
C THR A 395 -5.33 -15.74 -5.35
N LEU A 396 -6.61 -15.52 -5.70
CA LEU A 396 -6.99 -14.50 -6.67
C LEU A 396 -6.55 -13.10 -6.25
N LYS A 397 -6.74 -12.73 -4.97
CA LYS A 397 -6.30 -11.44 -4.44
C LYS A 397 -4.78 -11.30 -4.46
N SER A 398 -4.05 -12.31 -3.98
CA SER A 398 -2.59 -12.34 -3.98
C SER A 398 -2.04 -12.22 -5.41
N PHE A 399 -2.54 -13.07 -6.30
CA PHE A 399 -2.11 -13.10 -7.69
C PHE A 399 -2.45 -11.82 -8.44
N LYS A 400 -3.54 -11.12 -8.11
CA LYS A 400 -3.81 -9.78 -8.67
C LYS A 400 -2.70 -8.78 -8.34
N GLY A 401 -2.18 -8.82 -7.11
CA GLY A 401 -1.04 -8.00 -6.70
C GLY A 401 0.22 -8.36 -7.48
N ASP A 402 0.54 -9.64 -7.58
CA ASP A 402 1.69 -10.15 -8.33
C ASP A 402 1.57 -9.83 -9.82
N TYR A 403 0.40 -10.05 -10.42
CA TYR A 403 0.09 -9.74 -11.82
C TYR A 403 0.34 -8.26 -12.13
N ASN A 404 -0.10 -7.34 -11.26
CA ASN A 404 0.17 -5.91 -11.47
C ASN A 404 1.67 -5.63 -11.49
N LYS A 405 2.45 -6.22 -10.57
CA LYS A 405 3.92 -6.08 -10.52
C LYS A 405 4.59 -6.69 -11.76
N MET A 406 4.13 -7.86 -12.20
CA MET A 406 4.57 -8.49 -13.46
C MET A 406 4.31 -7.56 -14.66
N MET A 407 3.10 -7.00 -14.77
CA MET A 407 2.68 -6.18 -15.90
C MET A 407 3.32 -4.78 -15.92
N MET A 408 3.65 -4.19 -14.77
CA MET A 408 4.38 -2.92 -14.69
C MET A 408 5.69 -2.95 -15.48
N GLY A 409 6.37 -4.11 -15.52
CA GLY A 409 7.59 -4.28 -16.31
C GLY A 409 7.32 -4.61 -17.78
N ILE A 410 6.24 -5.31 -18.11
CA ILE A 410 6.05 -5.90 -19.45
C ILE A 410 5.58 -4.88 -20.51
N GLY A 411 4.94 -3.78 -20.10
CA GLY A 411 4.41 -2.76 -21.03
C GLY A 411 5.48 -1.90 -21.73
N ASP A 412 6.71 -1.85 -21.21
CA ASP A 412 7.85 -1.14 -21.82
C ASP A 412 8.96 -2.16 -22.14
N PRO A 413 9.40 -2.29 -23.41
CA PRO A 413 10.49 -3.20 -23.80
C PRO A 413 11.78 -3.03 -22.97
N LYS A 414 12.07 -1.83 -22.48
CA LYS A 414 13.23 -1.57 -21.60
C LYS A 414 12.98 -2.09 -20.18
N MET A 415 11.78 -1.91 -19.64
CA MET A 415 11.42 -2.39 -18.30
C MET A 415 11.13 -3.90 -18.28
N HIS A 416 10.84 -4.50 -19.44
CA HIS A 416 10.52 -5.91 -19.56
C HIS A 416 11.68 -6.79 -19.10
N LYS A 417 12.90 -6.47 -19.56
CA LYS A 417 14.12 -7.19 -19.15
C LYS A 417 14.56 -6.83 -17.73
N ILE A 418 14.30 -5.60 -17.28
CA ILE A 418 14.82 -5.07 -16.02
C ILE A 418 13.97 -5.47 -14.82
N LEU A 419 12.65 -5.57 -14.98
CA LEU A 419 11.70 -5.75 -13.88
C LEU A 419 10.71 -6.87 -14.14
N GLY A 420 10.04 -6.87 -15.31
CA GLY A 420 8.95 -7.81 -15.59
C GLY A 420 9.40 -9.27 -15.62
N LEU A 421 10.37 -9.59 -16.48
CA LEU A 421 10.88 -10.94 -16.65
C LEU A 421 11.57 -11.49 -15.38
N PRO A 422 12.50 -10.77 -14.72
CA PRO A 422 13.08 -11.21 -13.45
C PRO A 422 12.04 -11.48 -12.36
N TYR A 423 11.02 -10.63 -12.25
CA TYR A 423 9.94 -10.81 -11.28
C TYR A 423 9.16 -12.10 -11.55
N ILE A 424 8.74 -12.36 -12.79
CA ILE A 424 7.99 -13.57 -13.11
C ILE A 424 8.82 -14.83 -12.85
N LEU A 425 10.10 -14.83 -13.21
CA LEU A 425 10.97 -15.99 -13.01
C LEU A 425 11.25 -16.24 -11.52
N SER A 426 11.39 -15.19 -10.72
CA SER A 426 11.49 -15.29 -9.26
C SER A 426 10.18 -15.80 -8.64
N TRP A 427 9.03 -15.31 -9.12
CA TRP A 427 7.70 -15.82 -8.73
C TRP A 427 7.55 -17.32 -9.04
N LEU A 428 7.89 -17.74 -10.26
CA LEU A 428 7.86 -19.14 -10.67
C LEU A 428 8.81 -19.98 -9.81
N SER A 429 10.01 -19.48 -9.51
CA SER A 429 10.96 -20.15 -8.61
C SER A 429 10.35 -20.33 -7.21
N SER A 430 9.83 -19.26 -6.62
CA SER A 430 9.26 -19.26 -5.28
C SER A 430 8.07 -20.22 -5.16
N HIS A 431 7.13 -20.18 -6.11
CA HIS A 431 5.94 -21.01 -6.09
C HIS A 431 6.21 -22.47 -6.48
N SER A 432 7.21 -22.75 -7.31
CA SER A 432 7.60 -24.12 -7.68
C SER A 432 8.26 -24.82 -6.49
N TRP A 433 9.17 -24.12 -5.82
CA TRP A 433 9.91 -24.66 -4.68
C TRP A 433 9.21 -24.43 -3.34
N GLN A 434 8.14 -23.62 -3.29
CA GLN A 434 7.49 -23.18 -2.05
C GLN A 434 8.52 -22.67 -1.03
N ARG A 435 9.39 -21.77 -1.51
CA ARG A 435 10.47 -21.13 -0.75
C ARG A 435 10.41 -19.64 -0.98
N ALA A 436 10.73 -18.87 0.06
CA ALA A 436 10.92 -17.43 -0.08
C ALA A 436 12.05 -17.14 -1.08
N THR A 437 11.76 -16.30 -2.08
CA THR A 437 12.73 -15.65 -2.94
C THR A 437 12.53 -14.15 -2.85
N THR A 438 13.52 -13.35 -3.21
CA THR A 438 13.25 -11.90 -3.23
C THR A 438 12.36 -11.52 -4.39
N MET A 439 11.29 -10.83 -4.02
CA MET A 439 10.35 -10.12 -4.87
C MET A 439 10.44 -8.64 -4.52
N ASP A 440 9.87 -7.74 -5.33
CA ASP A 440 10.05 -6.29 -5.19
C ASP A 440 9.81 -5.70 -3.78
N ASP A 441 9.00 -6.34 -2.92
CA ASP A 441 8.74 -5.91 -1.54
C ASP A 441 9.02 -7.06 -0.54
N PRO A 442 9.91 -6.85 0.46
CA PRO A 442 10.13 -7.78 1.55
C PRO A 442 8.84 -8.25 2.23
N CYS A 443 7.87 -7.36 2.48
CA CYS A 443 6.66 -7.62 3.26
C CYS A 443 5.66 -8.58 2.58
N ASP A 444 5.77 -8.75 1.26
CA ASP A 444 4.87 -9.60 0.47
C ASP A 444 5.50 -10.95 0.09
N THR A 445 6.67 -11.29 0.64
CA THR A 445 7.39 -12.51 0.23
C THR A 445 6.66 -13.78 0.70
N PRO A 446 6.19 -14.66 -0.21
CA PRO A 446 5.48 -15.86 0.16
C PRO A 446 6.44 -16.94 0.71
N PHE A 447 5.89 -17.93 1.43
CA PHE A 447 6.63 -19.09 1.95
C PHE A 447 7.78 -18.75 2.92
N ILE A 448 7.68 -17.62 3.63
CA ILE A 448 8.59 -17.28 4.74
C ILE A 448 8.32 -18.19 5.94
N THR A 449 9.37 -18.81 6.46
CA THR A 449 9.34 -19.58 7.71
C THR A 449 9.32 -18.66 8.94
N PRO A 450 8.91 -19.15 10.13
CA PRO A 450 8.98 -18.35 11.37
C PRO A 450 10.37 -17.75 11.65
N GLY A 451 11.45 -18.49 11.38
CA GLY A 451 12.82 -17.99 11.53
C GLY A 451 13.18 -16.88 10.54
N GLN A 452 12.75 -17.03 9.28
CA GLN A 452 12.92 -15.97 8.26
C GLN A 452 12.04 -14.74 8.54
N LYS A 453 10.91 -14.91 9.22
CA LYS A 453 10.04 -13.80 9.61
C LYS A 453 10.73 -12.87 10.62
N VAL A 454 11.53 -13.42 11.54
CA VAL A 454 12.35 -12.59 12.45
C VAL A 454 13.32 -11.71 11.67
N VAL A 455 13.92 -12.23 10.59
CA VAL A 455 14.79 -11.45 9.71
C VAL A 455 14.01 -10.35 8.98
N GLN A 456 12.81 -10.66 8.51
CA GLN A 456 11.90 -9.69 7.88
C GLN A 456 11.52 -8.56 8.85
N ASP A 457 11.13 -8.91 10.09
CA ASP A 457 10.76 -7.97 11.15
C ASP A 457 11.96 -7.15 11.67
N ALA A 458 13.16 -7.74 11.68
CA ALA A 458 14.40 -7.02 12.04
C ALA A 458 14.85 -6.06 10.94
N SER A 459 14.68 -6.45 9.68
CA SER A 459 15.00 -5.59 8.53
C SER A 459 14.07 -4.38 8.45
N THR A 460 12.85 -4.49 8.98
CA THR A 460 11.91 -3.37 9.12
C THR A 460 12.15 -2.53 10.38
N SER A 461 12.77 -3.07 11.45
CA SER A 461 13.02 -2.36 12.72
C SER A 461 14.37 -1.64 12.85
N VAL A 462 15.45 -2.09 12.18
CA VAL A 462 16.79 -1.45 12.22
C VAL A 462 16.80 -0.05 11.58
N ALA A 463 15.75 0.34 10.86
CA ALA A 463 15.57 1.72 10.39
C ALA A 463 15.30 2.76 11.50
N VAL A 464 15.25 2.36 12.78
CA VAL A 464 14.69 3.16 13.88
C VAL A 464 15.67 3.60 14.99
N GLY A 465 16.92 3.11 15.09
CA GLY A 465 17.77 3.43 16.26
C GLY A 465 19.26 3.57 16.00
N GLY A 466 19.83 4.75 16.33
CA GLY A 466 21.28 4.92 16.46
C GLY A 466 21.73 6.35 16.81
N GLY A 467 22.22 6.55 18.05
CA GLY A 467 23.26 7.55 18.37
C GLY A 467 23.00 8.51 19.54
N SER A 468 23.34 8.10 20.77
CA SER A 468 23.50 8.98 21.94
C SER A 468 24.99 9.31 22.20
N GLY A 469 25.27 10.56 22.56
CA GLY A 469 26.54 11.03 23.12
C GLY A 469 26.30 12.29 23.96
N ALA A 470 26.54 12.21 25.26
CA ALA A 470 26.12 13.17 26.28
C ALA A 470 27.09 14.35 26.47
N THR A 471 26.56 15.54 26.81
CA THR A 471 27.22 16.47 27.75
C THR A 471 26.18 17.36 28.45
N THR A 472 26.33 17.46 29.76
CA THR A 472 25.50 18.14 30.77
C THR A 472 25.80 19.63 30.92
N THR A 473 24.75 20.44 31.13
CA THR A 473 24.60 21.66 31.99
C THR A 473 23.34 22.40 31.49
N GLY A 474 22.42 22.99 32.24
CA GLY A 474 22.27 23.33 33.65
C GLY A 474 21.11 24.33 33.75
N SER A 475 20.12 24.02 34.61
CA SER A 475 19.19 24.91 35.35
C SER A 475 18.49 26.13 34.70
N GLY A 476 17.17 26.21 34.90
CA GLY A 476 16.60 27.33 35.68
C GLY A 476 15.32 28.00 35.16
N GLY A 477 14.21 27.79 35.88
CA GLY A 477 13.05 28.71 36.03
C GLY A 477 12.11 28.83 34.81
N THR A 478 10.79 28.93 34.92
CA THR A 478 9.92 29.30 36.03
C THR A 478 8.47 28.96 35.67
N THR A 479 7.75 28.46 36.66
CA THR A 479 6.30 28.24 36.74
C THR A 479 5.47 29.52 36.58
N ALA A 480 4.34 29.46 35.86
CA ALA A 480 3.00 29.91 36.30
C ALA A 480 2.04 30.19 35.12
N ALA A 481 1.17 29.24 34.76
CA ALA A 481 -0.15 29.51 34.14
C ALA A 481 -0.98 28.22 33.87
N THR A 482 -1.25 27.40 34.88
CA THR A 482 -2.24 26.30 34.77
C THR A 482 -3.10 26.25 36.03
N SER A 483 -4.17 27.06 36.07
CA SER A 483 -5.19 26.99 37.14
C SER A 483 -6.54 27.62 36.72
N ARG A 484 -6.93 27.56 35.44
CA ARG A 484 -8.21 28.17 34.99
C ARG A 484 -9.11 27.32 34.08
N TRP A 485 -8.64 26.18 33.57
CA TRP A 485 -9.44 25.35 32.65
C TRP A 485 -10.04 24.08 33.26
N GLU A 486 -9.53 23.59 34.40
CA GLU A 486 -10.05 22.38 35.05
C GLU A 486 -11.39 22.57 35.78
N LYS A 487 -11.84 23.82 36.00
CA LYS A 487 -13.15 24.11 36.62
C LYS A 487 -14.33 24.21 35.64
N ILE A 488 -14.09 24.23 34.32
CA ILE A 488 -15.15 24.41 33.31
C ILE A 488 -15.67 23.05 32.80
N ILE A 489 -14.80 22.05 32.70
CA ILE A 489 -15.17 20.71 32.18
C ILE A 489 -16.00 19.90 33.19
N ALA A 490 -15.90 20.21 34.49
CA ALA A 490 -16.66 19.53 35.54
C ALA A 490 -18.17 19.89 35.57
N ARG A 491 -18.65 20.86 34.79
CA ARG A 491 -20.06 21.33 34.83
C ARG A 491 -20.94 20.88 33.66
N ALA A 492 -20.38 20.26 32.62
CA ALA A 492 -21.12 19.84 31.42
C ALA A 492 -21.64 18.38 31.44
N LYS A 493 -21.35 17.60 32.49
CA LYS A 493 -21.76 16.18 32.60
C LYS A 493 -23.08 15.93 33.37
N ARG A 494 -23.92 16.93 33.58
CA ARG A 494 -25.26 16.76 34.20
C ARG A 494 -26.32 17.51 33.41
N ASN A 495 -26.95 16.83 32.44
CA ASN A 495 -28.39 16.89 32.09
C ASN A 495 -28.60 16.49 30.61
N PRO A 496 -29.33 15.41 30.31
CA PRO A 496 -29.83 15.10 28.97
C PRO A 496 -31.15 15.84 28.68
N CYS A 497 -31.50 16.03 27.40
CA CYS A 497 -32.71 16.67 26.85
C CYS A 497 -32.61 18.18 26.53
N SER A 498 -32.16 18.52 25.32
CA SER A 498 -32.65 19.66 24.49
C SER A 498 -31.82 19.82 23.20
N CYS A 499 -32.21 19.14 22.12
CA CYS A 499 -31.60 19.29 20.81
C CYS A 499 -32.67 19.54 19.74
N LEU A 500 -33.34 20.70 19.78
CA LEU A 500 -34.10 21.24 18.65
C LEU A 500 -34.03 22.76 18.77
N LEU A 501 -33.35 23.42 17.82
CA LEU A 501 -33.32 24.88 17.49
C LEU A 501 -31.89 25.30 17.12
N PRO A 502 -31.45 25.04 15.87
CA PRO A 502 -30.98 26.20 15.08
C PRO A 502 -31.49 26.29 13.63
N SER A 503 -32.22 25.31 13.09
CA SER A 503 -32.63 25.32 11.67
C SER A 503 -33.91 26.13 11.35
N VAL A 504 -34.68 26.56 12.36
CA VAL A 504 -35.91 27.36 12.17
C VAL A 504 -35.62 28.89 12.23
N ALA A 505 -34.50 29.30 12.83
CA ALA A 505 -34.12 30.71 12.93
C ALA A 505 -33.54 31.27 11.62
N VAL A 506 -32.86 30.43 10.84
CA VAL A 506 -32.23 30.84 9.57
C VAL A 506 -33.26 31.00 8.45
N THR A 507 -34.30 30.17 8.42
CA THR A 507 -35.38 30.25 7.43
C THR A 507 -36.32 31.44 7.68
N LEU A 508 -36.56 31.82 8.94
CA LEU A 508 -37.32 33.03 9.28
C LEU A 508 -36.55 34.32 8.95
N ALA A 509 -35.22 34.33 9.10
CA ALA A 509 -34.39 35.49 8.77
C ALA A 509 -34.31 35.77 7.26
N VAL A 510 -34.30 34.73 6.42
CA VAL A 510 -34.25 34.88 4.96
C VAL A 510 -35.61 35.33 4.38
N ALA A 511 -36.72 34.90 4.99
CA ALA A 511 -38.07 35.33 4.60
C ALA A 511 -38.35 36.81 4.92
N SER A 512 -37.84 37.32 6.04
CA SER A 512 -37.96 38.73 6.42
C SER A 512 -37.17 39.68 5.49
N LEU A 513 -36.02 39.23 4.98
CA LEU A 513 -35.21 40.00 4.03
C LEU A 513 -35.83 40.07 2.63
N PHE A 514 -36.56 39.03 2.22
CA PHE A 514 -37.30 39.00 0.94
C PHE A 514 -38.57 39.85 0.98
N LEU A 515 -39.29 39.90 2.11
CA LEU A 515 -40.43 40.79 2.32
C LEU A 515 -40.02 42.27 2.39
N ALA A 516 -38.84 42.57 2.92
CA ALA A 516 -38.27 43.92 2.92
C ALA A 516 -37.88 44.41 1.51
N MET A 517 -37.39 43.52 0.64
CA MET A 517 -37.10 43.84 -0.78
C MET A 517 -38.36 44.08 -1.62
N LEU A 518 -39.47 43.40 -1.32
CA LEU A 518 -40.76 43.55 -2.03
C LEU A 518 -41.53 44.82 -1.62
N TYR A 519 -41.34 45.30 -0.39
CA TYR A 519 -41.98 46.53 0.09
C TYR A 519 -41.33 47.80 -0.49
N SER A 520 -40.05 47.74 -0.89
CA SER A 520 -39.35 48.86 -1.54
C SER A 520 -39.61 48.98 -3.06
N THR A 521 -40.38 48.05 -3.65
CA THR A 521 -40.70 48.04 -5.09
C THR A 521 -42.09 48.59 -5.46
N LEU A 522 -42.85 49.17 -4.52
CA LEU A 522 -44.25 49.57 -4.74
C LEU A 522 -44.58 51.08 -4.67
N GLU A 523 -43.60 51.97 -4.65
CA GLU A 523 -43.84 53.40 -4.92
C GLU A 523 -43.01 53.88 -6.11
N GLY A 524 -43.70 54.18 -7.22
CA GLY A 524 -43.10 54.56 -8.49
C GLY A 524 -42.84 56.05 -8.64
N SER A 525 -41.73 56.38 -9.31
CA SER A 525 -41.58 57.56 -10.17
C SER A 525 -40.44 57.30 -11.19
N PRO A 526 -40.52 57.80 -12.43
CA PRO A 526 -40.05 57.09 -13.62
C PRO A 526 -38.56 57.30 -13.93
N ASN A 527 -37.98 56.31 -14.60
CA ASN A 527 -36.61 56.30 -15.14
C ASN A 527 -36.18 57.63 -15.77
N PRO A 528 -34.93 58.05 -15.50
CA PRO A 528 -34.06 58.47 -16.57
C PRO A 528 -32.74 57.68 -16.52
N ALA A 529 -32.36 57.10 -17.68
CA ALA A 529 -31.06 56.55 -18.02
C ALA A 529 -30.19 56.10 -16.84
N MET A 530 -30.10 54.78 -16.62
CA MET A 530 -29.17 54.17 -15.66
C MET A 530 -27.75 54.67 -15.95
N LYS A 531 -27.37 55.76 -15.26
CA LYS A 531 -26.00 56.25 -15.20
C LYS A 531 -25.21 55.08 -14.66
N LEU A 532 -24.34 54.49 -15.49
CA LEU A 532 -23.24 53.69 -14.96
C LEU A 532 -22.61 54.54 -13.85
N GLY A 533 -22.60 54.03 -12.63
CA GLY A 533 -21.85 54.66 -11.55
C GLY A 533 -20.42 54.96 -12.01
N PRO A 534 -19.75 55.99 -11.45
CA PRO A 534 -18.42 56.36 -11.91
C PRO A 534 -17.52 55.12 -11.87
N LEU A 535 -16.99 54.75 -13.05
CA LEU A 535 -16.08 53.62 -13.20
C LEU A 535 -14.85 53.90 -12.32
N GLN A 536 -14.77 53.21 -11.18
CA GLN A 536 -13.63 53.35 -10.28
C GLN A 536 -12.43 52.64 -10.91
N TYR A 537 -11.41 53.43 -11.27
CA TYR A 537 -10.18 52.88 -11.80
C TYR A 537 -9.33 52.27 -10.69
N PRO A 538 -8.69 51.10 -10.93
CA PRO A 538 -7.80 50.48 -9.96
C PRO A 538 -6.57 51.37 -9.77
N MET A 539 -6.15 51.58 -8.53
CA MET A 539 -4.95 52.37 -8.23
C MET A 539 -3.68 51.58 -8.54
N LEU A 540 -2.72 52.20 -9.24
CA LEU A 540 -1.41 51.61 -9.52
C LEU A 540 -0.57 51.56 -8.24
N THR A 541 0.06 50.43 -7.97
CA THR A 541 0.99 50.21 -6.86
C THR A 541 2.31 49.65 -7.39
N GLU A 542 3.35 49.65 -6.56
CA GLU A 542 4.68 49.12 -6.88
C GLU A 542 4.70 47.61 -7.22
N SER A 543 3.58 46.89 -7.12
CA SER A 543 3.55 45.45 -7.40
C SER A 543 2.47 45.00 -8.38
N ASN A 544 1.54 45.86 -8.76
CA ASN A 544 0.32 45.45 -9.46
C ASN A 544 0.26 45.86 -10.94
N TYR A 545 1.34 46.40 -11.53
CA TYR A 545 1.35 46.99 -12.88
C TYR A 545 0.76 46.07 -13.96
N ALA A 546 1.07 44.77 -13.96
CA ALA A 546 0.56 43.82 -14.96
C ALA A 546 -0.97 43.65 -14.89
N ALA A 547 -1.51 43.43 -13.69
CA ALA A 547 -2.95 43.30 -13.48
C ALA A 547 -3.68 44.64 -13.66
N TRP A 548 -3.04 45.75 -13.27
CA TRP A 548 -3.53 47.11 -13.46
C TRP A 548 -3.64 47.44 -14.96
N ALA A 549 -2.62 47.14 -15.75
CA ALA A 549 -2.59 47.44 -17.18
C ALA A 549 -3.71 46.72 -17.94
N ILE A 550 -3.95 45.43 -17.62
CA ILE A 550 -5.03 44.63 -18.20
C ILE A 550 -6.41 45.23 -17.86
N LYS A 551 -6.63 45.60 -16.60
CA LYS A 551 -7.91 46.19 -16.15
C LYS A 551 -8.15 47.57 -16.75
N MET A 552 -7.12 48.42 -16.78
CA MET A 552 -7.19 49.75 -17.37
C MET A 552 -7.45 49.70 -18.87
N GLU A 553 -6.83 48.76 -19.60
CA GLU A 553 -7.13 48.51 -21.00
C GLU A 553 -8.61 48.12 -21.20
N ALA A 554 -9.12 47.19 -20.40
CA ALA A 554 -10.52 46.77 -20.47
C ALA A 554 -11.49 47.93 -20.20
N TYR A 555 -11.24 48.76 -19.17
CA TYR A 555 -12.09 49.90 -18.83
C TYR A 555 -12.03 51.01 -19.89
N MET A 556 -10.85 51.31 -20.44
CA MET A 556 -10.70 52.31 -21.51
C MET A 556 -11.31 51.83 -22.84
N ARG A 557 -11.30 50.52 -23.11
CA ARG A 557 -12.02 49.93 -24.25
C ARG A 557 -13.53 50.04 -24.06
N ALA A 558 -14.04 49.74 -22.85
CA ALA A 558 -15.47 49.89 -22.53
C ALA A 558 -15.96 51.34 -22.67
N GLN A 559 -15.09 52.33 -22.42
CA GLN A 559 -15.39 53.75 -22.63
C GLN A 559 -15.10 54.27 -24.04
N GLY A 560 -14.58 53.43 -24.95
CA GLY A 560 -14.27 53.82 -26.33
C GLY A 560 -13.11 54.82 -26.49
N VAL A 561 -12.21 54.88 -25.50
CA VAL A 561 -11.06 55.81 -25.46
C VAL A 561 -9.70 55.13 -25.64
N TRP A 562 -9.64 53.79 -25.67
CA TRP A 562 -8.40 53.01 -25.83
C TRP A 562 -7.61 53.33 -27.11
N ASP A 563 -8.28 53.76 -28.18
CA ASP A 563 -7.64 54.16 -29.44
C ASP A 563 -6.59 55.27 -29.25
N ALA A 564 -6.72 56.09 -28.20
CA ALA A 564 -5.77 57.14 -27.84
C ALA A 564 -4.44 56.61 -27.26
N VAL A 565 -4.38 55.35 -26.84
CA VAL A 565 -3.23 54.67 -26.22
C VAL A 565 -2.69 53.56 -27.12
N GLY A 566 -3.57 52.73 -27.68
CA GLY A 566 -3.21 51.45 -28.35
C GLY A 566 -3.07 51.46 -29.87
N ALA A 567 -3.32 52.57 -30.57
CA ALA A 567 -3.26 52.59 -32.04
C ALA A 567 -1.80 52.53 -32.57
N LYS A 568 -1.53 51.59 -33.49
CA LYS A 568 -0.24 51.41 -34.18
C LYS A 568 -0.10 52.32 -35.42
N ASP A 569 -1.21 52.71 -36.03
CA ASP A 569 -1.26 53.72 -37.09
C ASP A 569 -2.04 54.94 -36.59
N HIS A 570 -1.75 56.13 -37.11
CA HIS A 570 -2.38 57.39 -36.71
C HIS A 570 -3.67 57.65 -37.51
N PRO A 571 -4.89 57.41 -37.00
CA PRO A 571 -6.00 58.30 -37.29
C PRO A 571 -5.91 59.51 -36.35
N LYS A 572 -6.45 60.66 -36.78
CA LYS A 572 -6.61 61.85 -35.94
C LYS A 572 -7.44 61.50 -34.70
N VAL A 573 -6.78 61.11 -33.61
CA VAL A 573 -7.42 60.89 -32.31
C VAL A 573 -7.97 62.24 -31.85
N SER A 574 -9.27 62.30 -31.56
CA SER A 574 -9.89 63.56 -31.11
C SER A 574 -9.23 64.03 -29.81
N ALA A 575 -8.97 65.33 -29.69
CA ALA A 575 -8.36 65.92 -28.48
C ALA A 575 -9.14 65.54 -27.21
N ARG A 576 -10.47 65.42 -27.33
CA ARG A 576 -11.38 64.95 -26.29
C ARG A 576 -11.09 63.52 -25.85
N LYS A 577 -10.90 62.56 -26.77
CA LYS A 577 -10.59 61.17 -26.43
C LYS A 577 -9.21 61.04 -25.76
N ASN A 578 -8.21 61.80 -26.23
CA ASN A 578 -6.88 61.84 -25.60
C ASN A 578 -6.92 62.42 -24.17
N GLN A 579 -7.69 63.49 -23.94
CA GLN A 579 -7.87 64.06 -22.61
C GLN A 579 -8.65 63.14 -21.66
N MET A 580 -9.68 62.45 -22.14
CA MET A 580 -10.43 61.47 -21.34
C MET A 580 -9.57 60.26 -20.95
N ALA A 581 -8.74 59.75 -21.88
CA ALA A 581 -7.80 58.68 -21.59
C ALA A 581 -6.70 59.15 -20.61
N LEU A 582 -6.17 60.37 -20.77
CA LEU A 582 -5.19 60.94 -19.85
C LEU A 582 -5.77 61.11 -18.43
N ALA A 583 -7.00 61.62 -18.32
CA ALA A 583 -7.70 61.76 -17.05
C ALA A 583 -7.95 60.40 -16.37
N ALA A 584 -8.31 59.37 -17.13
CA ALA A 584 -8.44 58.01 -16.63
C ALA A 584 -7.11 57.44 -16.09
N ILE A 585 -5.98 57.71 -16.78
CA ILE A 585 -4.65 57.33 -16.28
C ILE A 585 -4.33 58.08 -14.98
N TYR A 586 -4.55 59.39 -14.92
CA TYR A 586 -4.24 60.22 -13.75
C TYR A 586 -5.08 59.88 -12.52
N GLN A 587 -6.33 59.44 -12.70
CA GLN A 587 -7.16 58.94 -11.60
C GLN A 587 -6.70 57.58 -11.06
N ALA A 588 -5.92 56.83 -11.84
CA ALA A 588 -5.53 55.46 -11.56
C ALA A 588 -4.08 55.32 -11.09
N ILE A 589 -3.39 56.43 -10.77
CA ILE A 589 -1.99 56.46 -10.35
C ILE A 589 -1.79 57.25 -9.04
N PRO A 590 -0.80 56.90 -8.21
CA PRO A 590 -0.46 57.66 -7.01
C PRO A 590 0.07 59.07 -7.29
N GLU A 591 -0.17 60.01 -6.38
CA GLU A 591 0.27 61.42 -6.53
C GLU A 591 1.76 61.58 -6.83
N GLY A 592 2.64 60.78 -6.21
CA GLY A 592 4.08 60.81 -6.48
C GLY A 592 4.46 60.48 -7.93
N THR A 593 3.72 59.56 -8.56
CA THR A 593 3.91 59.21 -9.99
C THR A 593 3.23 60.19 -10.94
N LEU A 594 2.20 60.91 -10.47
CA LEU A 594 1.51 61.95 -11.22
C LEU A 594 2.44 63.15 -11.48
N PHE A 595 3.28 63.53 -10.52
CA PHE A 595 4.27 64.60 -10.73
C PHE A 595 5.30 64.27 -11.82
N LEU A 596 5.73 63.01 -11.92
CA LEU A 596 6.66 62.52 -12.96
C LEU A 596 6.03 62.51 -14.36
N LEU A 597 4.71 62.29 -14.45
CA LEU A 597 3.97 62.23 -15.71
C LEU A 597 3.36 63.57 -16.13
N SER A 598 3.35 64.57 -15.25
CA SER A 598 2.77 65.90 -15.47
C SER A 598 3.22 66.59 -16.76
N GLN A 599 4.46 66.33 -17.22
CA GLN A 599 5.02 66.92 -18.44
C GLN A 599 4.59 66.22 -19.73
N LYS A 600 3.87 65.08 -19.65
CA LYS A 600 3.45 64.30 -20.83
C LYS A 600 2.10 64.80 -21.35
N LYS A 601 2.09 65.34 -22.57
CA LYS A 601 0.91 65.98 -23.19
C LYS A 601 -0.10 65.00 -23.81
N THR A 602 0.21 63.71 -23.89
CA THR A 602 -0.61 62.69 -24.57
C THR A 602 -0.75 61.43 -23.72
N ALA A 603 -1.92 60.79 -23.75
CA ALA A 603 -2.20 59.55 -23.01
C ALA A 603 -1.24 58.42 -23.41
N LYS A 604 -0.92 58.29 -24.70
CA LYS A 604 0.07 57.31 -25.21
C LYS A 604 1.46 57.51 -24.59
N SER A 605 1.96 58.75 -24.53
CA SER A 605 3.26 59.04 -23.92
C SER A 605 3.28 58.83 -22.41
N ALA A 606 2.17 59.08 -21.71
CA ALA A 606 2.05 58.79 -20.28
C ALA A 606 2.03 57.28 -20.02
N TRP A 607 1.32 56.51 -20.86
CA TRP A 607 1.24 55.05 -20.76
C TRP A 607 2.59 54.35 -21.02
N GLU A 608 3.34 54.78 -22.04
CA GLU A 608 4.68 54.24 -22.33
C GLU A 608 5.71 54.60 -21.25
N ALA A 609 5.60 55.78 -20.62
CA ALA A 609 6.42 56.16 -19.48
C ALA A 609 6.14 55.28 -18.24
N LEU A 610 4.87 54.99 -17.96
CA LEU A 610 4.49 54.03 -16.90
C LEU A 610 5.01 52.62 -17.20
N LYS A 611 4.91 52.19 -18.46
CA LYS A 611 5.43 50.89 -18.91
C LYS A 611 6.93 50.76 -18.70
N THR A 612 7.70 51.78 -19.07
CA THR A 612 9.16 51.77 -18.93
C THR A 612 9.61 51.87 -17.46
N MET A 613 8.92 52.66 -16.63
CA MET A 613 9.18 52.71 -15.18
C MET A 613 8.96 51.36 -14.49
N HIS A 614 7.91 50.62 -14.87
CA HIS A 614 7.56 49.37 -14.19
C HIS A 614 8.12 48.10 -14.85
N ILE A 615 8.85 48.19 -15.98
CA ILE A 615 9.59 47.06 -16.55
C ILE A 615 10.81 46.68 -15.69
N GLY A 616 11.50 47.65 -15.08
CA GLY A 616 12.56 47.38 -14.10
C GLY A 616 12.04 46.74 -12.82
N ASP A 617 10.86 47.18 -12.40
CA ASP A 617 10.11 46.68 -11.25
C ASP A 617 9.52 45.29 -11.50
N GLN A 618 9.10 44.96 -12.73
CA GLN A 618 8.69 43.60 -13.11
C GLN A 618 9.88 42.62 -13.05
N ARG A 619 11.05 43.00 -13.57
CA ARG A 619 12.26 42.17 -13.45
C ARG A 619 12.68 41.99 -11.99
N LEU A 620 12.50 43.03 -11.16
CA LEU A 620 12.80 42.98 -9.73
C LEU A 620 11.77 42.15 -8.95
N ARG A 621 10.49 42.18 -9.34
CA ARG A 621 9.44 41.27 -8.87
C ARG A 621 9.74 39.83 -9.24
N ASP A 622 10.07 39.57 -10.50
CA ASP A 622 10.37 38.23 -11.00
C ASP A 622 11.64 37.67 -10.32
N ALA A 623 12.66 38.50 -10.08
CA ALA A 623 13.85 38.14 -9.31
C ALA A 623 13.54 37.87 -7.83
N LYS A 624 12.69 38.68 -7.19
CA LYS A 624 12.22 38.46 -5.81
C LYS A 624 11.39 37.17 -5.70
N LEU A 625 10.52 36.92 -6.67
CA LEU A 625 9.70 35.71 -6.75
C LEU A 625 10.58 34.47 -6.97
N GLN A 626 11.57 34.55 -7.85
CA GLN A 626 12.54 33.46 -8.05
C GLN A 626 13.36 33.20 -6.78
N THR A 627 13.76 34.26 -6.06
CA THR A 627 14.45 34.13 -4.76
C THR A 627 13.56 33.46 -3.71
N LEU A 628 12.28 33.86 -3.62
CA LEU A 628 11.32 33.26 -2.69
C LEU A 628 10.97 31.81 -3.03
N LYS A 629 10.95 31.43 -4.31
CA LYS A 629 10.80 30.03 -4.74
C LYS A 629 12.00 29.18 -4.33
N LEU A 630 13.22 29.71 -4.47
CA LEU A 630 14.42 29.04 -3.99
C LEU A 630 14.41 28.92 -2.46
N GLU A 631 13.94 29.96 -1.74
CA GLU A 631 13.73 29.91 -0.29
C GLU A 631 12.69 28.87 0.12
N PHE A 632 11.57 28.79 -0.62
CA PHE A 632 10.53 27.77 -0.43
C PHE A 632 11.11 26.37 -0.62
N GLU A 633 11.88 26.12 -1.69
CA GLU A 633 12.49 24.81 -1.94
C GLU A 633 13.63 24.46 -0.97
N ALA A 634 14.37 25.46 -0.48
CA ALA A 634 15.42 25.27 0.52
C ALA A 634 14.86 25.11 1.94
N LEU A 635 13.59 25.46 2.18
CA LEU A 635 12.99 25.40 3.51
C LEU A 635 12.97 23.95 4.03
N ARG A 636 13.61 23.75 5.18
CA ARG A 636 13.67 22.49 5.93
C ARG A 636 13.46 22.75 7.41
N MET A 637 12.74 21.85 8.06
CA MET A 637 12.50 21.88 9.49
C MET A 637 13.73 21.32 10.21
N LYS A 638 14.26 22.06 11.18
CA LYS A 638 15.39 21.59 12.00
C LYS A 638 14.89 20.59 13.05
N GLU A 639 15.79 19.79 13.61
CA GLU A 639 15.42 18.80 14.64
C GLU A 639 14.84 19.44 15.92
N THR A 640 15.25 20.67 16.21
CA THR A 640 14.79 21.49 17.36
C THR A 640 13.57 22.35 17.06
N ASP A 641 13.14 22.46 15.81
CA ASP A 641 11.98 23.28 15.45
C ASP A 641 10.69 22.55 15.88
N SER A 642 9.75 23.31 16.45
CA SER A 642 8.37 22.83 16.63
C SER A 642 7.68 22.70 15.27
N ILE A 643 6.77 21.73 15.15
CA ILE A 643 5.92 21.55 13.97
C ILE A 643 5.15 22.86 13.66
N ASP A 644 4.73 23.60 14.68
CA ASP A 644 4.04 24.88 14.52
C ASP A 644 4.94 25.98 13.98
N ASP A 645 6.16 26.11 14.51
CA ASP A 645 7.10 27.15 14.10
C ASP A 645 7.49 26.98 12.63
N PHE A 646 7.67 25.72 12.20
CA PHE A 646 7.93 25.42 10.80
C PHE A 646 6.71 25.68 9.91
N ALA A 647 5.50 25.31 10.36
CA ALA A 647 4.27 25.60 9.64
C ALA A 647 4.05 27.11 9.43
N ILE A 648 4.35 27.92 10.45
CA ILE A 648 4.29 29.38 10.36
C ILE A 648 5.30 29.90 9.34
N ARG A 649 6.55 29.41 9.37
CA ARG A 649 7.60 29.81 8.41
C ARG A 649 7.23 29.44 6.97
N LEU A 650 6.74 28.22 6.73
CA LEU A 650 6.32 27.76 5.42
C LEU A 650 5.15 28.59 4.89
N THR A 651 4.12 28.79 5.70
CA THR A 651 2.94 29.59 5.34
C THR A 651 3.32 31.05 5.07
N THR A 652 4.29 31.59 5.81
CA THR A 652 4.79 32.96 5.58
C THR A 652 5.46 33.10 4.21
N VAL A 653 6.29 32.14 3.79
CA VAL A 653 6.92 32.17 2.46
C VAL A 653 5.88 31.99 1.36
N VAL A 654 4.92 31.07 1.54
CA VAL A 654 3.79 30.87 0.61
C VAL A 654 2.95 32.14 0.46
N ASN A 655 2.63 32.82 1.56
CA ASN A 655 1.91 34.09 1.54
C ASN A 655 2.69 35.21 0.85
N LYS A 656 4.02 35.30 1.06
CA LYS A 656 4.88 36.25 0.34
C LYS A 656 4.85 35.99 -1.18
N ILE A 657 4.88 34.73 -1.60
CA ILE A 657 4.76 34.36 -3.03
C ILE A 657 3.38 34.72 -3.59
N HIS A 658 2.31 34.48 -2.82
CA HIS A 658 0.95 34.91 -3.19
C HIS A 658 0.81 36.43 -3.32
N THR A 659 1.42 37.21 -2.42
CA THR A 659 1.39 38.69 -2.50
C THR A 659 2.12 39.24 -3.72
N LEU A 660 3.04 38.46 -4.32
CA LEU A 660 3.73 38.81 -5.56
C LEU A 660 3.03 38.30 -6.83
N GLY A 661 1.86 37.66 -6.70
CA GLY A 661 0.97 37.34 -7.80
C GLY A 661 0.99 35.89 -8.30
N GLU A 662 1.74 34.98 -7.66
CA GLU A 662 1.75 33.56 -8.04
C GLU A 662 0.97 32.69 -7.05
N ARG A 663 0.21 31.73 -7.57
CA ARG A 663 -0.60 30.81 -6.75
C ARG A 663 0.09 29.47 -6.58
N ILE A 664 0.54 29.17 -5.36
CA ILE A 664 0.90 27.83 -4.92
C ILE A 664 -0.38 27.08 -4.49
N GLU A 665 -0.61 25.90 -5.06
CA GLU A 665 -1.75 25.05 -4.70
C GLU A 665 -1.49 24.31 -3.37
N GLU A 666 -2.55 24.10 -2.58
CA GLU A 666 -2.45 23.46 -1.26
C GLU A 666 -1.83 22.04 -1.28
N PRO A 667 -2.13 21.16 -2.26
CA PRO A 667 -1.45 19.86 -2.39
C PRO A 667 0.06 19.97 -2.56
N TYR A 668 0.55 21.04 -3.21
CA TYR A 668 1.98 21.28 -3.37
C TYR A 668 2.63 21.67 -2.04
N THR A 669 1.97 22.52 -1.26
CA THR A 669 2.40 22.91 0.09
C THR A 669 2.42 21.71 1.05
N VAL A 670 1.43 20.82 0.96
CA VAL A 670 1.36 19.58 1.76
C VAL A 670 2.51 18.63 1.44
N LYS A 671 2.76 18.36 0.15
CA LYS A 671 3.89 17.52 -0.30
C LYS A 671 5.22 18.15 0.09
N LYS A 672 5.33 19.48 0.04
CA LYS A 672 6.53 20.19 0.49
C LYS A 672 6.75 20.02 2.00
N PHE A 673 5.68 20.18 2.80
CA PHE A 673 5.75 20.04 4.25
C PHE A 673 6.26 18.65 4.64
N LEU A 674 5.69 17.58 4.06
CA LEU A 674 6.06 16.19 4.36
C LEU A 674 7.52 15.86 3.98
N ARG A 675 8.02 16.40 2.86
CA ARG A 675 9.44 16.23 2.43
C ARG A 675 10.45 17.04 3.25
N ALA A 676 10.00 18.09 3.93
CA ALA A 676 10.85 19.02 4.66
C ALA A 676 10.96 18.71 6.16
N VAL A 677 10.24 17.68 6.62
CA VAL A 677 10.20 17.19 8.00
C VAL A 677 11.49 16.40 8.34
N PRO A 678 12.03 16.52 9.58
CA PRO A 678 13.24 15.83 10.01
C PRO A 678 12.98 14.34 10.27
N ASN A 679 14.06 13.57 10.41
CA ASN A 679 14.02 12.12 10.59
C ASN A 679 13.10 11.65 11.73
N LYS A 680 12.95 12.43 12.81
CA LYS A 680 12.05 12.11 13.94
C LYS A 680 10.57 11.95 13.56
N HIS A 681 10.11 12.60 12.48
CA HIS A 681 8.73 12.40 12.00
C HIS A 681 8.67 11.81 10.59
N ILE A 682 9.77 11.24 10.06
CA ILE A 682 9.78 10.64 8.72
C ILE A 682 8.86 9.42 8.63
N GLN A 683 8.70 8.68 9.73
CA GLN A 683 7.84 7.49 9.80
C GLN A 683 6.37 7.88 9.63
N ILE A 684 5.91 8.88 10.39
CA ILE A 684 4.55 9.39 10.31
C ILE A 684 4.32 10.17 9.01
N ALA A 685 5.31 10.91 8.50
CA ALA A 685 5.24 11.55 7.20
C ALA A 685 5.10 10.52 6.07
N SER A 686 5.90 9.44 6.07
CA SER A 686 5.78 8.33 5.11
C SER A 686 4.44 7.62 5.22
N THR A 687 3.89 7.47 6.43
CA THR A 687 2.54 6.91 6.63
C THR A 687 1.47 7.82 6.01
N ILE A 688 1.60 9.14 6.19
CA ILE A 688 0.69 10.10 5.56
C ILE A 688 0.83 10.08 4.03
N GLU A 689 2.03 9.92 3.49
CA GLU A 689 2.28 9.83 2.04
C GLU A 689 1.78 8.52 1.41
N GLN A 690 1.87 7.39 2.13
CA GLN A 690 1.46 6.07 1.62
C GLN A 690 -0.05 5.81 1.71
N PHE A 691 -0.70 6.35 2.74
CA PHE A 691 -2.10 6.03 3.04
C PHE A 691 -3.05 7.23 2.98
N GLY A 692 -2.53 8.46 2.84
CA GLY A 692 -3.32 9.68 2.68
C GLY A 692 -3.45 10.13 1.22
N ASP A 693 -4.63 10.60 0.82
CA ASP A 693 -4.79 11.27 -0.48
C ASP A 693 -4.27 12.72 -0.39
N LEU A 694 -3.03 12.91 -0.82
CA LEU A 694 -2.32 14.19 -0.79
C LEU A 694 -2.95 15.27 -1.69
N ASN A 695 -3.91 14.93 -2.55
CA ASN A 695 -4.59 15.90 -3.41
C ASN A 695 -5.82 16.53 -2.75
N THR A 696 -6.33 15.93 -1.66
CA THR A 696 -7.53 16.40 -0.94
C THR A 696 -7.23 16.78 0.52
N MET A 697 -6.09 16.35 1.05
CA MET A 697 -5.66 16.62 2.43
C MET A 697 -5.22 18.07 2.64
N THR A 698 -5.64 18.68 3.76
CA THR A 698 -5.27 20.06 4.12
C THR A 698 -3.96 20.13 4.91
N LEU A 699 -3.26 21.27 4.86
CA LEU A 699 -2.01 21.45 5.64
C LEU A 699 -2.26 21.31 7.16
N GLN A 700 -3.41 21.77 7.66
CA GLN A 700 -3.79 21.65 9.08
C GLN A 700 -4.00 20.21 9.52
N GLU A 701 -4.54 19.37 8.64
CA GLU A 701 -4.72 17.96 8.91
C GLU A 701 -3.37 17.23 9.03
N VAL A 702 -2.40 17.57 8.19
CA VAL A 702 -1.02 17.03 8.25
C VAL A 702 -0.36 17.42 9.56
N ILE A 703 -0.42 18.70 9.94
CA ILE A 703 0.14 19.22 11.20
C ILE A 703 -0.51 18.51 12.39
N GLY A 704 -1.84 18.34 12.38
CA GLY A 704 -2.56 17.65 13.45
C GLY A 704 -2.12 16.20 13.62
N ARG A 705 -1.99 15.45 12.52
CA ARG A 705 -1.53 14.04 12.55
C ARG A 705 -0.09 13.91 13.05
N LEU A 706 0.80 14.84 12.68
CA LEU A 706 2.19 14.85 13.13
C LEU A 706 2.31 15.19 14.62
N LYS A 707 1.51 16.15 15.13
CA LYS A 707 1.47 16.49 16.56
C LYS A 707 0.94 15.37 17.44
N VAL A 708 -0.12 14.69 17.00
CA VAL A 708 -0.68 13.53 17.73
C VAL A 708 0.37 12.41 17.84
N HIS A 709 1.19 12.24 16.80
CA HIS A 709 2.31 11.30 16.83
C HIS A 709 3.43 11.75 17.79
N GLU A 710 3.78 13.04 17.80
CA GLU A 710 4.73 13.63 18.76
C GLU A 710 4.27 13.48 20.22
N GLU A 711 2.99 13.69 20.52
CA GLU A 711 2.42 13.51 21.86
C GLU A 711 2.46 12.04 22.32
N ARG A 712 2.19 11.09 21.39
CA ARG A 712 2.24 9.64 21.69
C ARG A 712 3.66 9.15 21.98
N LEU A 713 4.65 9.66 21.26
CA LEU A 713 6.07 9.40 21.54
C LEU A 713 6.50 10.03 22.87
N GLY A 714 5.98 11.22 23.21
CA GLY A 714 6.22 11.88 24.50
C GLY A 714 5.75 11.07 25.72
N ARG A 715 4.70 10.25 25.59
CA ARG A 715 4.23 9.35 26.67
C ARG A 715 5.10 8.10 26.86
N LEU A 716 5.79 7.67 25.80
CA LEU A 716 6.76 6.56 25.85
C LEU A 716 8.12 7.01 26.41
N GLY A 717 8.44 8.29 26.33
CA GLY A 717 9.65 8.87 26.94
C GLY A 717 9.59 9.09 28.46
N ALA A 718 8.40 8.95 29.08
CA ALA A 718 8.22 9.08 30.53
C ALA A 718 8.56 7.78 31.30
N THR A 719 8.78 6.66 30.61
CA THR A 719 8.96 5.32 31.21
C THR A 719 10.40 4.80 31.16
N GLU A 720 11.40 5.64 30.97
CA GLU A 720 12.82 5.21 30.92
C GLU A 720 13.64 5.52 32.18
N LYS A 721 13.01 5.90 33.30
CA LYS A 721 13.68 5.97 34.60
C LYS A 721 12.86 5.37 35.72
N GLU A 722 12.76 4.05 35.73
CA GLU A 722 12.89 3.22 36.94
C GLU A 722 12.95 1.75 36.50
N ASN A 723 14.11 1.12 36.74
CA ASN A 723 14.26 -0.33 36.66
C ASN A 723 13.40 -0.98 37.75
N GLU A 724 12.71 -2.08 37.44
CA GLU A 724 13.02 -3.40 38.02
C GLU A 724 11.99 -4.46 37.57
N LEU A 725 12.52 -5.64 37.25
CA LEU A 725 11.90 -6.92 36.87
C LEU A 725 10.40 -7.09 37.18
N LEU A 726 9.58 -7.22 36.11
CA LEU A 726 8.18 -7.65 36.20
C LEU A 726 8.10 -9.18 36.38
N THR A 727 7.27 -9.65 37.30
CA THR A 727 7.11 -11.08 37.61
C THR A 727 6.24 -11.80 36.56
N HIS A 728 6.41 -13.12 36.43
CA HIS A 728 5.70 -13.97 35.46
C HIS A 728 4.15 -13.87 35.55
N ALA A 729 3.61 -13.52 36.73
CA ALA A 729 2.18 -13.27 36.92
C ALA A 729 1.68 -11.98 36.27
N GLU A 730 2.54 -10.95 36.18
CA GLU A 730 2.23 -9.67 35.53
C GLU A 730 2.36 -9.76 34.00
N TRP A 731 3.13 -10.72 33.49
CA TRP A 731 3.19 -11.02 32.06
C TRP A 731 1.90 -11.70 31.56
N ILE A 732 1.36 -12.64 32.34
CA ILE A 732 0.08 -13.31 32.04
C ILE A 732 -1.09 -12.31 32.11
N ALA A 733 -1.11 -11.43 33.12
CA ALA A 733 -2.12 -10.36 33.20
C ALA A 733 -2.03 -9.37 32.02
N ARG A 734 -0.86 -9.23 31.40
CA ARG A 734 -0.63 -8.37 30.23
C ARG A 734 -1.02 -9.05 28.92
N GLU A 735 -0.80 -10.36 28.78
CA GLU A 735 -1.37 -11.14 27.67
C GLU A 735 -2.92 -11.16 27.73
N GLU A 736 -3.50 -11.29 28.92
CA GLU A 736 -4.96 -11.21 29.09
C GLU A 736 -5.52 -9.80 28.80
N ALA A 737 -4.78 -8.74 29.14
CA ALA A 737 -5.14 -7.36 28.80
C ALA A 737 -4.97 -7.04 27.30
N ASP A 738 -3.94 -7.57 26.65
CA ASP A 738 -3.72 -7.43 25.20
C ASP A 738 -4.74 -8.23 24.39
N GLN A 739 -5.16 -9.41 24.88
CA GLN A 739 -6.27 -10.17 24.33
C GLN A 739 -7.61 -9.41 24.47
N PHE A 740 -7.86 -8.79 25.63
CA PHE A 740 -9.04 -7.95 25.86
C PHE A 740 -9.03 -6.67 25.00
N SER A 741 -7.86 -6.07 24.78
CA SER A 741 -7.67 -4.92 23.88
C SER A 741 -7.88 -5.29 22.41
N HIS A 742 -7.40 -6.46 21.99
CA HIS A 742 -7.56 -6.98 20.63
C HIS A 742 -9.03 -7.33 20.33
N ASP A 743 -9.74 -7.91 21.29
CA ASP A 743 -11.17 -8.20 21.18
C ASP A 743 -12.03 -6.92 21.28
N ALA A 744 -11.66 -5.96 22.14
CA ALA A 744 -12.29 -4.64 22.17
C ALA A 744 -12.09 -3.89 20.83
N THR A 745 -10.91 -3.98 20.21
CA THR A 745 -10.63 -3.34 18.91
C THR A 745 -11.42 -3.98 17.77
N LYS A 746 -11.65 -5.30 17.81
CA LYS A 746 -12.55 -6.00 16.86
C LYS A 746 -14.01 -5.60 17.06
N VAL A 747 -14.45 -5.43 18.31
CA VAL A 747 -15.79 -4.93 18.64
C VAL A 747 -15.95 -3.47 18.17
N TYR A 748 -15.00 -2.58 18.48
CA TYR A 748 -15.00 -1.19 18.01
C TYR A 748 -14.95 -1.08 16.49
N ALA A 749 -14.18 -1.94 15.79
CA ALA A 749 -14.14 -1.96 14.33
C ALA A 749 -15.45 -2.48 13.71
N SER A 750 -16.11 -3.44 14.37
CA SER A 750 -17.41 -3.95 13.93
C SER A 750 -18.53 -2.93 14.19
N VAL A 751 -18.52 -2.29 15.36
CA VAL A 751 -19.41 -1.17 15.70
C VAL A 751 -19.18 0.02 14.77
N ALA A 752 -17.93 0.36 14.45
CA ALA A 752 -17.61 1.43 13.49
C ALA A 752 -18.12 1.10 12.08
N LYS A 753 -18.04 -0.17 11.64
CA LYS A 753 -18.62 -0.59 10.34
C LYS A 753 -20.14 -0.51 10.32
N ILE A 754 -20.81 -0.86 11.43
CA ILE A 754 -22.26 -0.73 11.58
C ILE A 754 -22.65 0.75 11.57
N LEU A 755 -21.97 1.59 12.37
CA LEU A 755 -22.20 3.03 12.40
C LEU A 755 -21.92 3.72 11.05
N LEU A 756 -20.93 3.25 10.28
CA LEU A 756 -20.63 3.79 8.94
C LEU A 756 -21.66 3.35 7.89
N HIS A 757 -22.21 2.14 8.03
CA HIS A 757 -23.31 1.64 7.21
C HIS A 757 -24.61 2.41 7.51
N ASP A 758 -24.91 2.63 8.78
CA ASP A 758 -26.10 3.37 9.22
C ASP A 758 -26.00 4.85 8.87
N ALA A 759 -24.83 5.48 9.01
CA ALA A 759 -24.59 6.85 8.56
C ALA A 759 -24.74 7.00 7.03
N LYS A 760 -24.38 5.98 6.24
CA LYS A 760 -24.62 5.98 4.79
C LYS A 760 -26.11 5.87 4.47
N LYS A 761 -26.84 5.01 5.19
CA LYS A 761 -28.29 4.84 5.02
C LYS A 761 -29.05 6.11 5.43
N GLU A 762 -28.66 6.76 6.52
CA GLU A 762 -29.19 8.07 6.94
C GLU A 762 -28.90 9.15 5.88
N ASN A 763 -27.70 9.17 5.29
CA ASN A 763 -27.35 10.15 4.27
C ASN A 763 -28.12 9.91 2.95
N GLU A 764 -28.37 8.65 2.56
CA GLU A 764 -29.23 8.33 1.41
C GLU A 764 -30.70 8.73 1.65
N LEU A 765 -31.22 8.53 2.87
CA LEU A 765 -32.56 8.96 3.26
C LEU A 765 -32.69 10.49 3.33
N LEU A 766 -31.67 11.19 3.85
CA LEU A 766 -31.58 12.65 3.85
C LEU A 766 -31.54 13.21 2.43
N MET A 767 -30.75 12.61 1.54
CA MET A 767 -30.68 13.02 0.13
C MET A 767 -32.02 12.78 -0.60
N HIS A 768 -32.73 11.69 -0.29
CA HIS A 768 -34.06 11.43 -0.84
C HIS A 768 -35.12 12.41 -0.28
N ALA A 769 -35.03 12.76 1.00
CA ALA A 769 -35.89 13.75 1.64
C ALA A 769 -35.63 15.17 1.10
N GLU A 770 -34.37 15.56 0.87
CA GLU A 770 -34.01 16.82 0.23
C GLU A 770 -34.49 16.90 -1.21
N TRP A 771 -34.40 15.79 -1.96
CA TRP A 771 -34.91 15.72 -3.33
C TRP A 771 -36.43 15.92 -3.38
N LYS A 772 -37.20 15.21 -2.54
CA LYS A 772 -38.66 15.43 -2.43
C LYS A 772 -39.01 16.83 -1.93
N ALA A 773 -38.22 17.41 -1.03
CA ALA A 773 -38.43 18.78 -0.56
C ALA A 773 -38.22 19.80 -1.70
N ARG A 774 -37.23 19.59 -2.58
CA ARG A 774 -37.03 20.43 -3.77
C ARG A 774 -38.17 20.29 -4.77
N GLU A 775 -38.68 19.08 -4.99
CA GLU A 775 -39.84 18.84 -5.86
C GLU A 775 -41.08 19.61 -5.37
N VAL A 776 -41.34 19.62 -4.05
CA VAL A 776 -42.44 20.39 -3.46
C VAL A 776 -42.25 21.90 -3.62
N VAL A 777 -41.02 22.40 -3.49
CA VAL A 777 -40.68 23.82 -3.69
C VAL A 777 -40.84 24.25 -5.15
N ASP A 778 -40.44 23.40 -6.10
CA ASP A 778 -40.59 23.67 -7.53
C ASP A 778 -42.07 23.69 -7.96
N GLN A 779 -42.91 22.79 -7.40
CA GLN A 779 -44.35 22.84 -7.61
C GLN A 779 -44.99 24.13 -7.07
N LEU A 780 -44.58 24.57 -5.86
CA LEU A 780 -45.06 25.82 -5.26
C LEU A 780 -44.65 27.05 -6.09
N ASN A 781 -43.43 27.06 -6.61
CA ASN A 781 -42.96 28.11 -7.52
C ASN A 781 -43.68 28.10 -8.87
N HIS A 782 -44.12 26.92 -9.35
CA HIS A 782 -44.90 26.80 -10.59
C HIS A 782 -46.36 27.31 -10.44
N ASP A 783 -46.96 27.16 -9.25
CA ASP A 783 -48.34 27.57 -9.01
C ASP A 783 -48.49 29.01 -8.50
N ALA A 784 -47.44 29.58 -7.90
CA ALA A 784 -47.42 30.98 -7.44
C ALA A 784 -47.84 32.01 -8.52
N PRO A 785 -47.35 31.96 -9.78
CA PRO A 785 -47.75 32.90 -10.83
C PRO A 785 -49.24 32.85 -11.18
N LYS A 786 -49.90 31.69 -11.05
CA LYS A 786 -51.34 31.54 -11.32
C LYS A 786 -52.18 32.21 -10.23
N VAL A 787 -51.73 32.12 -8.98
CA VAL A 787 -52.34 32.83 -7.84
C VAL A 787 -52.14 34.34 -7.98
N TYR A 788 -50.94 34.80 -8.34
CA TYR A 788 -50.67 36.22 -8.61
C TYR A 788 -51.50 36.76 -9.78
N ALA A 789 -51.69 35.99 -10.86
CA ALA A 789 -52.52 36.38 -12.01
C ALA A 789 -54.02 36.49 -11.65
N SER A 790 -54.54 35.60 -10.80
CA SER A 790 -55.92 35.68 -10.31
C SER A 790 -56.14 36.86 -9.37
N VAL A 791 -55.18 37.15 -8.49
CA VAL A 791 -55.22 38.33 -7.60
C VAL A 791 -55.09 39.62 -8.41
N ALA A 792 -54.20 39.66 -9.41
CA ALA A 792 -54.03 40.81 -10.31
C ALA A 792 -55.29 41.09 -11.15
N LYS A 793 -56.00 40.05 -11.64
CA LYS A 793 -57.29 40.22 -12.34
C LYS A 793 -58.39 40.80 -11.46
N ILE A 794 -58.42 40.45 -10.17
CA ILE A 794 -59.38 41.01 -9.21
C ILE A 794 -59.05 42.48 -8.93
N LEU A 795 -57.77 42.84 -8.85
CA LEU A 795 -57.31 44.21 -8.56
C LEU A 795 -57.40 45.15 -9.77
N LEU A 796 -57.18 44.65 -10.99
CA LEU A 796 -57.18 45.46 -12.23
C LEU A 796 -58.55 45.56 -12.92
N GLY A 797 -59.57 44.83 -12.46
CA GLY A 797 -60.91 44.78 -13.06
C GLY A 797 -61.90 45.88 -12.61
N ARG A 798 -61.49 46.89 -11.83
CA ARG A 798 -62.41 47.92 -11.32
C ARG A 798 -61.78 49.32 -11.22
N SER A 799 -61.24 49.84 -12.32
CA SER A 799 -61.07 51.30 -12.49
C SER A 799 -62.39 51.91 -12.97
N GLY A 800 -63.29 52.22 -12.03
CA GLY A 800 -64.55 52.89 -12.36
C GLY A 800 -65.53 52.98 -11.20
N GLY A 801 -65.39 54.04 -10.39
CA GLY A 801 -66.48 54.72 -9.68
C GLY A 801 -67.14 54.03 -8.46
N GLY A 802 -67.19 54.77 -7.34
CA GLY A 802 -68.22 54.61 -6.30
C GLY A 802 -67.74 54.02 -4.97
N TYR A 803 -67.65 54.89 -3.95
CA TYR A 803 -67.28 54.57 -2.56
C TYR A 803 -68.34 53.72 -1.83
N GLY A 804 -67.85 52.82 -0.97
CA GLY A 804 -68.57 52.35 0.23
C GLY A 804 -69.25 50.98 0.11
N GLY A 805 -68.59 49.92 0.59
CA GLY A 805 -69.25 48.63 0.90
C GLY A 805 -68.46 47.36 0.55
N ASP A 806 -67.56 47.39 -0.42
CA ASP A 806 -67.00 46.17 -1.03
C ASP A 806 -65.61 45.73 -0.52
N THR A 807 -64.94 46.48 0.37
CA THR A 807 -63.64 46.10 0.93
C THR A 807 -63.70 44.85 1.82
N TYR A 808 -64.85 44.56 2.44
CA TYR A 808 -65.04 43.39 3.31
C TYR A 808 -65.30 42.08 2.56
N ARG A 809 -65.77 42.10 1.30
CA ARG A 809 -66.00 40.88 0.49
C ARG A 809 -64.74 40.40 -0.23
N VAL A 810 -63.86 41.32 -0.59
CA VAL A 810 -62.56 41.02 -1.23
C VAL A 810 -61.59 40.41 -0.19
N SER A 811 -61.59 40.90 1.05
CA SER A 811 -60.80 40.30 2.13
C SER A 811 -61.24 38.86 2.46
N ALA A 812 -62.54 38.58 2.43
CA ALA A 812 -63.07 37.23 2.68
C ALA A 812 -62.69 36.21 1.60
N SER A 813 -62.66 36.61 0.33
CA SER A 813 -62.31 35.69 -0.78
C SER A 813 -60.80 35.42 -0.83
N ILE A 814 -59.97 36.43 -0.57
CA ILE A 814 -58.52 36.29 -0.45
C ILE A 814 -58.16 35.44 0.79
N ALA A 815 -58.85 35.66 1.92
CA ALA A 815 -58.69 34.85 3.12
C ALA A 815 -59.03 33.37 2.87
N LYS A 816 -60.06 33.07 2.08
CA LYS A 816 -60.46 31.68 1.76
C LYS A 816 -59.42 30.96 0.89
N ILE A 817 -58.80 31.65 -0.06
CA ILE A 817 -57.73 31.09 -0.90
C ILE A 817 -56.46 30.87 -0.07
N LEU A 818 -56.10 31.82 0.78
CA LEU A 818 -54.97 31.69 1.71
C LEU A 818 -55.18 30.54 2.72
N ASP A 819 -56.38 30.40 3.26
CA ASP A 819 -56.73 29.32 4.20
C ASP A 819 -56.63 27.94 3.53
N THR A 820 -57.08 27.82 2.27
CA THR A 820 -56.96 26.58 1.50
C THR A 820 -55.50 26.21 1.22
N LEU A 821 -54.66 27.20 0.90
CA LEU A 821 -53.23 27.02 0.65
C LEU A 821 -52.46 26.67 1.94
N LEU A 822 -52.76 27.35 3.05
CA LEU A 822 -52.18 27.07 4.37
C LEU A 822 -52.55 25.66 4.85
N THR A 823 -53.79 25.22 4.61
CA THR A 823 -54.25 23.88 4.98
C THR A 823 -53.55 22.79 4.14
N SER A 824 -53.34 23.04 2.84
CA SER A 824 -52.60 22.14 1.95
C SER A 824 -51.11 22.03 2.35
N ALA A 825 -50.48 23.17 2.68
CA ALA A 825 -49.10 23.22 3.16
C ALA A 825 -48.94 22.49 4.50
N ALA A 826 -49.84 22.71 5.46
CA ALA A 826 -49.85 22.03 6.76
C ALA A 826 -50.09 20.52 6.67
N ARG A 827 -50.80 20.06 5.62
CA ARG A 827 -50.99 18.63 5.33
C ARG A 827 -49.69 17.99 4.83
N LYS A 828 -49.00 18.64 3.89
CA LYS A 828 -47.70 18.16 3.36
C LYS A 828 -46.59 18.23 4.42
N GLU A 829 -46.60 19.24 5.29
CA GLU A 829 -45.67 19.31 6.42
C GLU A 829 -45.87 18.13 7.39
N ARG A 830 -47.12 17.70 7.62
CA ARG A 830 -47.42 16.50 8.40
C ARG A 830 -46.92 15.21 7.74
N GLU A 831 -47.01 15.12 6.42
CA GLU A 831 -46.53 13.97 5.63
C GLU A 831 -45.00 13.86 5.68
N VAL A 832 -44.30 14.99 5.56
CA VAL A 832 -42.84 15.05 5.74
C VAL A 832 -42.44 14.71 7.19
N LYS A 833 -43.18 15.23 8.18
CA LYS A 833 -42.94 14.88 9.59
C LYS A 833 -43.21 13.40 9.89
N SER A 834 -44.19 12.75 9.25
CA SER A 834 -44.43 11.32 9.45
C SER A 834 -43.31 10.48 8.84
N LEU A 835 -42.81 10.84 7.65
CA LEU A 835 -41.66 10.16 7.04
C LEU A 835 -40.38 10.31 7.88
N ILE A 836 -40.17 11.48 8.50
CA ILE A 836 -39.07 11.70 9.45
C ILE A 836 -39.26 10.88 10.73
N ALA A 837 -40.51 10.75 11.23
CA ALA A 837 -40.81 9.93 12.40
C ALA A 837 -40.63 8.42 12.11
N GLU A 838 -40.98 7.96 10.91
CA GLU A 838 -40.75 6.58 10.45
C GLU A 838 -39.25 6.26 10.37
N ALA A 839 -38.44 7.22 9.89
CA ALA A 839 -36.98 7.11 9.90
C ALA A 839 -36.38 7.09 11.33
N HIS A 840 -37.02 7.74 12.31
CA HIS A 840 -36.60 7.69 13.71
C HIS A 840 -37.15 6.47 14.47
N GLY A 841 -38.21 5.81 13.99
CA GLY A 841 -38.78 4.60 14.61
C GLY A 841 -37.86 3.38 14.51
N ASP A 842 -37.06 3.29 13.43
CA ASP A 842 -36.03 2.24 13.28
C ASP A 842 -34.90 2.35 14.32
N ASN A 843 -34.75 3.49 15.02
CA ASN A 843 -33.74 3.66 16.06
C ASN A 843 -34.09 2.97 17.39
N GLU A 844 -35.32 2.52 17.62
CA GLU A 844 -35.66 1.78 18.86
C GLU A 844 -35.12 0.33 18.83
N VAL A 845 -34.95 -0.24 17.63
CA VAL A 845 -34.28 -1.55 17.44
C VAL A 845 -32.77 -1.39 17.68
N THR A 846 -32.18 -0.29 17.26
CA THR A 846 -30.76 0.06 17.46
C THR A 846 -30.44 0.40 18.93
N LEU A 847 -31.40 0.97 19.67
CA LEU A 847 -31.29 1.22 21.11
C LEU A 847 -31.45 -0.04 21.97
N ARG A 848 -32.08 -1.11 21.46
CA ARG A 848 -32.10 -2.43 22.10
C ARG A 848 -30.87 -3.28 21.76
N LEU A 849 -30.12 -2.92 20.72
CA LEU A 849 -28.89 -3.59 20.27
C LEU A 849 -27.59 -2.91 20.79
N ARG A 850 -27.64 -1.63 21.15
CA ARG A 850 -26.61 -0.94 21.95
C ARG A 850 -26.70 -1.32 23.42
#